data_AF-A0A9Q4CRH8-F1
#
_entry.id   AF-A0A9Q4CRH8-F1
#
_cell.length_a   1.000
_cell.length_b   1.000
_cell.length_c   1.000
_cell.angle_alpha   90.00
_cell.angle_beta   90.00
_cell.angle_gamma   90.00
#
_symmetry.space_group_name_H-M   'P 1'
#
loop_
_entity.id
_entity.type
_entity.pdbx_description
1 polymer ?
#
loop_
_entity_poly.entity_id
_entity_poly.type
_entity_poly.pdbx_seq_one_letter_code
_entity_poly.pdbx_strand_id
1 'polypeptide(L)'
;MNTNNIKKYAPKARREFMDAVAKRLNTFGITANKKGELQIAEANLQGSVLQIAGNSFDGKLAEPRKRIVARSQKLGYAQLIEQVAYTWFNRLCAIRYMEIHDYLGHGFRVLSHPDNPKGFEIIDHAQDAADELGLDRARIIELKLAGNKDEELYRELLLGQCHKLHEAMPFLFDALDDETELLLPDNLMRTDSILRGLVDGIPEEDWQQVEVIGWLYQFYISEKKDQVIGKVVKSEDIPAATQLFTPNWIVKYLVQNSVGRQWLQTYPDSAIKSQMEYYIEPAQQSDEVNQQLKAITPESIEPETIKVLDPACGSGHILIEAYNVLKAIYEERGFRSRDIPKMILENNLFGLDIDDRAAQLSGFALMMMARDDDKRIFTRNVRLNVLSLQESNHIDLPTLWKALNLSGSWQSGTSQGLFSDEEQDLSSFNADNRYQLLKRTLARFTQAKTFGSLIDVPSDDHEQLKELLSTLVELQESGDSMQKLAAKQLIEFVHQALVLSIRYDAVIANPPYMGAKGMNADLKEFAKKQYPNSKSDLFAIFMERAFRLLSQHGWNAQINMQSWMFLSSYEQLRNNLLEDHTFITMAHLGARAFGQISGEVVQTTAWVIHNNHIKEYQPTFYRLIDGNEEAKQQALLNRENEFAATAQDDFKKIPGSPIAYWVAKEILNTFMDAPISSVAKTRVGCQTSDNNRFLRLWHEVPVNTSMYDSSSKDEAESSGFKWFPYNKGGSYRKWYGNQEYVINWENAGEEVFAYAKSLYGSPTRTVKNGAFYFRSSVTWSKISSGIPSFRWQPEGAIFDVAGASVFLNSRIEEYALLAQLNSSVVLEQLKIISPTLNYETSQIASLPAIFNKADKEALFEKVSDLISNAKVDWDMYETSWNFECSPLCKIKRAKIAESYQVLNEVKLNLVNEQANLESEVNSLICNDFGISVPVSIDISTLSLFANPAFRYENSTDLSKLKSDTTCELISYSIGCMMGRYSLDREGLVYAHACNYGFDKLVAEGAYQSFAADENGIIPLTDQEWFKDDATNRFREFVQVVWGEEHLQENLDFVAESLCLNAIKPKKSESALETIRRYLSTQFYKDHLKTYKKRPIYWLFSSGKQKAFECLVYLHRYNEGTLSRMRTEYVTPLLGKYDAYAEQLEKQIETADSTSEANRFKKELDALIKKQVELREFDDKLKHYADMRISLDLDDGVKVNYGKFGDLLADVKAITGSAPEVN
;
A
#
# COMPACT_ATOMS: atom_id res chain seq x y z
N MET A 1 18.84 22.05 13.95
CA MET A 1 19.28 21.84 12.57
C MET A 1 18.10 21.91 11.61
N ASN A 2 18.20 22.72 10.56
CA ASN A 2 17.21 22.90 9.49
C ASN A 2 17.58 22.03 8.27
N THR A 3 16.88 20.92 8.06
CA THR A 3 17.19 19.97 6.98
C THR A 3 16.84 20.48 5.57
N ASN A 4 16.14 21.61 5.42
CA ASN A 4 15.75 22.14 4.11
C ASN A 4 16.94 22.62 3.26
N ASN A 5 17.95 23.25 3.90
CA ASN A 5 19.17 23.69 3.23
C ASN A 5 19.93 22.49 2.64
N ILE A 6 20.06 21.45 3.47
CA ILE A 6 20.71 20.19 3.12
C ILE A 6 19.97 19.49 1.97
N LYS A 7 18.63 19.40 2.06
CA LYS A 7 17.77 18.80 1.04
C LYS A 7 17.89 19.49 -0.32
N LYS A 8 18.09 20.81 -0.34
CA LYS A 8 18.29 21.58 -1.56
C LYS A 8 19.70 21.42 -2.14
N TYR A 9 20.72 21.33 -1.29
CA TYR A 9 22.12 21.24 -1.69
C TYR A 9 22.54 19.85 -2.17
N ALA A 10 22.28 18.79 -1.40
CA ALA A 10 22.91 17.49 -1.62
C ALA A 10 22.61 16.83 -2.99
N PRO A 11 21.38 16.87 -3.55
CA PRO A 11 21.12 16.34 -4.90
C PRO A 11 21.83 17.14 -6.00
N LYS A 12 21.98 18.46 -5.80
CA LYS A 12 22.72 19.32 -6.71
C LYS A 12 24.21 18.99 -6.65
N ALA A 13 24.76 18.88 -5.45
CA ALA A 13 26.15 18.51 -5.22
C ALA A 13 26.50 17.18 -5.90
N ARG A 14 25.63 16.14 -5.78
CA ARG A 14 25.83 14.85 -6.45
C ARG A 14 26.10 15.01 -7.95
N ARG A 15 25.25 15.75 -8.66
CA ARG A 15 25.40 15.97 -10.10
C ARG A 15 26.69 16.73 -10.43
N GLU A 16 26.98 17.78 -9.67
CA GLU A 16 28.18 18.60 -9.87
C GLU A 16 29.48 17.81 -9.64
N PHE A 17 29.55 16.98 -8.59
CA PHE A 17 30.70 16.13 -8.32
C PHE A 17 30.86 15.05 -9.40
N MET A 18 29.77 14.40 -9.84
CA MET A 18 29.82 13.43 -10.93
C MET A 18 30.33 14.05 -12.23
N ASP A 19 29.84 15.24 -12.58
CA ASP A 19 30.27 15.98 -13.77
C ASP A 19 31.75 16.39 -13.68
N ALA A 20 32.21 16.82 -12.51
CA ALA A 20 33.61 17.19 -12.29
C ALA A 20 34.56 15.99 -12.39
N VAL A 21 34.20 14.85 -11.79
CA VAL A 21 34.97 13.61 -11.90
C VAL A 21 35.00 13.11 -13.35
N ALA A 22 33.87 13.19 -14.07
CA ALA A 22 33.81 12.84 -15.49
C ALA A 22 34.74 13.73 -16.33
N LYS A 23 34.80 15.04 -16.05
CA LYS A 23 35.73 15.97 -16.71
C LYS A 23 37.19 15.60 -16.42
N ARG A 24 37.53 15.25 -15.16
CA ARG A 24 38.88 14.81 -14.80
C ARG A 24 39.27 13.51 -15.54
N LEU A 25 38.39 12.52 -15.58
CA LEU A 25 38.61 11.28 -16.34
C LEU A 25 38.87 11.57 -17.83
N ASN A 26 38.10 12.49 -18.43
CA ASN A 26 38.28 12.90 -19.81
C ASN A 26 39.65 13.56 -20.05
N THR A 27 40.13 14.40 -19.13
CA THR A 27 41.48 15.00 -19.18
C THR A 27 42.57 13.93 -19.25
N PHE A 28 42.39 12.80 -18.58
CA PHE A 28 43.30 11.64 -18.63
C PHE A 28 42.96 10.62 -19.74
N GLY A 29 42.12 11.00 -20.71
CA GLY A 29 41.79 10.19 -21.88
C GLY A 29 40.95 8.96 -21.55
N ILE A 30 40.11 9.01 -20.51
CA ILE A 30 39.17 7.95 -20.12
C ILE A 30 37.75 8.48 -20.29
N THR A 31 37.01 7.95 -21.27
CA THR A 31 35.65 8.42 -21.63
C THR A 31 34.70 7.24 -21.84
N ALA A 32 33.42 7.52 -22.11
CA ALA A 32 32.45 6.51 -22.52
C ALA A 32 31.66 6.96 -23.74
N ASN A 33 31.26 6.00 -24.60
CA ASN A 33 30.43 6.28 -25.77
C ASN A 33 28.94 6.47 -25.40
N LYS A 34 28.08 6.79 -26.38
CA LYS A 34 26.62 6.98 -26.16
C LYS A 34 25.90 5.74 -25.61
N LYS A 35 26.51 4.55 -25.66
CA LYS A 35 25.99 3.31 -25.07
C LYS A 35 26.57 3.01 -23.68
N GLY A 36 27.46 3.86 -23.17
CA GLY A 36 28.12 3.69 -21.87
C GLY A 36 29.37 2.81 -21.88
N GLU A 37 29.86 2.41 -23.05
CA GLU A 37 31.06 1.56 -23.17
C GLU A 37 32.33 2.40 -23.03
N LEU A 38 33.29 1.89 -22.25
CA LEU A 38 34.54 2.55 -21.89
C LEU A 38 35.48 2.73 -23.10
N GLN A 39 36.04 3.94 -23.25
CA GLN A 39 37.04 4.30 -24.26
C GLN A 39 38.28 4.85 -23.56
N ILE A 40 39.45 4.27 -23.85
CA ILE A 40 40.72 4.64 -23.22
C ILE A 40 41.70 5.06 -24.31
N ALA A 41 42.18 6.30 -24.24
CA ALA A 41 43.23 6.81 -25.12
C ALA A 41 44.60 6.22 -24.74
N GLU A 42 45.46 6.01 -25.74
CA GLU A 42 46.85 5.61 -25.51
C GLU A 42 47.63 6.70 -24.76
N ALA A 43 48.54 6.26 -23.90
CA ALA A 43 49.43 7.13 -23.14
C ALA A 43 50.88 6.76 -23.43
N ASN A 44 51.69 7.74 -23.84
CA ASN A 44 53.09 7.55 -24.22
C ASN A 44 53.98 8.35 -23.28
N LEU A 45 54.86 7.66 -22.54
CA LEU A 45 55.85 8.29 -21.67
C LEU A 45 57.13 8.56 -22.47
N GLN A 46 57.49 9.84 -22.64
CA GLN A 46 58.73 10.27 -23.30
C GLN A 46 59.56 11.11 -22.32
N GLY A 47 60.60 10.50 -21.73
CA GLY A 47 61.41 11.15 -20.70
C GLY A 47 60.57 11.45 -19.44
N SER A 48 60.52 12.72 -19.03
CA SER A 48 59.74 13.21 -17.88
C SER A 48 58.33 13.69 -18.24
N VAL A 49 57.87 13.47 -19.49
CA VAL A 49 56.56 13.94 -19.98
C VAL A 49 55.68 12.76 -20.40
N LEU A 50 54.45 12.73 -19.89
CA LEU A 50 53.41 11.77 -20.26
C LEU A 50 52.44 12.42 -21.26
N GLN A 51 52.36 11.89 -22.49
CA GLN A 51 51.40 12.36 -23.50
C GLN A 51 50.13 11.51 -23.49
N ILE A 52 48.97 12.15 -23.40
CA ILE A 52 47.66 11.50 -23.42
C ILE A 52 46.71 12.32 -24.29
N ALA A 53 46.13 11.71 -25.33
CA ALA A 53 45.13 12.35 -26.19
C ALA A 53 45.51 13.77 -26.69
N GLY A 54 46.81 14.03 -26.91
CA GLY A 54 47.34 15.33 -27.35
C GLY A 54 47.74 16.31 -26.23
N ASN A 55 47.47 15.99 -24.96
CA ASN A 55 47.86 16.79 -23.79
C ASN A 55 49.16 16.26 -23.16
N SER A 56 49.97 17.16 -22.60
CA SER A 56 51.23 16.82 -21.91
C SER A 56 51.09 16.96 -20.40
N PHE A 57 51.49 15.91 -19.66
CA PHE A 57 51.47 15.83 -18.20
C PHE A 57 52.84 15.45 -17.65
N ASP A 58 53.05 15.59 -16.34
CA ASP A 58 54.25 15.09 -15.66
C ASP A 58 54.30 13.55 -15.75
N GLY A 59 55.48 13.02 -16.06
CA GLY A 59 55.75 11.57 -16.14
C GLY A 59 55.41 10.80 -14.87
N LYS A 60 55.42 11.45 -13.69
CA LYS A 60 55.01 10.85 -12.41
C LYS A 60 53.55 10.36 -12.39
N LEU A 61 52.70 10.89 -13.27
CA LEU A 61 51.27 10.53 -13.34
C LEU A 61 50.99 9.23 -14.12
N ALA A 62 52.01 8.60 -14.71
CA ALA A 62 51.86 7.42 -15.55
C ALA A 62 51.30 6.21 -14.77
N GLU A 63 51.88 5.89 -13.62
CA GLU A 63 51.46 4.77 -12.79
C GLU A 63 50.09 4.99 -12.12
N PRO A 64 49.81 6.15 -11.49
CA PRO A 64 48.46 6.44 -10.98
C PRO A 64 47.37 6.33 -12.06
N ARG A 65 47.62 6.85 -13.28
CA ARG A 65 46.67 6.70 -14.40
C ARG A 65 46.42 5.23 -14.75
N LYS A 66 47.47 4.41 -14.81
CA LYS A 66 47.36 2.98 -15.11
C LYS A 66 46.45 2.25 -14.12
N ARG A 67 46.52 2.63 -12.83
CA ARG A 67 45.61 2.12 -11.79
C ARG A 67 44.15 2.53 -12.04
N ILE A 68 43.89 3.79 -12.38
CA ILE A 68 42.52 4.26 -12.72
C ILE A 68 41.96 3.52 -13.94
N VAL A 69 42.78 3.28 -14.96
CA VAL A 69 42.37 2.52 -16.15
C VAL A 69 41.95 1.10 -15.77
N ALA A 70 42.76 0.38 -14.97
CA ALA A 70 42.41 -0.96 -14.50
C ALA A 70 41.12 -0.96 -13.68
N ARG A 71 40.95 0.03 -12.81
CA ARG A 71 39.74 0.21 -11.99
C ARG A 71 38.50 0.51 -12.85
N SER A 72 38.64 1.33 -13.90
CA SER A 72 37.58 1.64 -14.87
C SER A 72 37.14 0.41 -15.65
N GLN A 73 38.06 -0.49 -16.00
CA GLN A 73 37.75 -1.75 -16.67
C GLN A 73 37.03 -2.74 -15.76
N LYS A 74 37.35 -2.75 -14.46
CA LYS A 74 36.73 -3.63 -13.46
C LYS A 74 35.32 -3.19 -13.06
N LEU A 75 35.11 -1.89 -12.81
CA LEU A 75 33.85 -1.34 -12.30
C LEU A 75 32.92 -0.80 -13.39
N GLY A 76 33.48 -0.39 -14.53
CA GLY A 76 32.74 0.37 -15.55
C GLY A 76 32.69 1.87 -15.25
N TYR A 77 32.46 2.66 -16.31
CA TYR A 77 32.63 4.12 -16.29
C TYR A 77 31.66 4.84 -15.32
N ALA A 78 30.37 4.52 -15.39
CA ALA A 78 29.35 5.18 -14.57
C ALA A 78 29.52 4.88 -13.07
N GLN A 79 29.84 3.63 -12.71
CA GLN A 79 30.04 3.22 -11.33
C GLN A 79 31.31 3.84 -10.73
N LEU A 80 32.40 3.94 -11.51
CA LEU A 80 33.61 4.62 -11.08
C LEU A 80 33.37 6.10 -10.79
N ILE A 81 32.66 6.81 -11.68
CA ILE A 81 32.30 8.22 -11.47
C ILE A 81 31.50 8.37 -10.18
N GLU A 82 30.47 7.55 -9.99
CA GLU A 82 29.63 7.63 -8.81
C GLU A 82 30.42 7.34 -7.51
N GLN A 83 31.29 6.34 -7.52
CA GLN A 83 32.12 6.00 -6.35
C GLN A 83 33.08 7.14 -5.99
N VAL A 84 33.82 7.67 -6.97
CA VAL A 84 34.83 8.71 -6.73
C VAL A 84 34.19 10.07 -6.38
N ALA A 85 33.10 10.44 -7.06
CA ALA A 85 32.34 11.65 -6.75
C ALA A 85 31.85 11.62 -5.30
N TYR A 86 31.39 10.46 -4.86
CA TYR A 86 30.93 10.25 -3.50
C TYR A 86 32.07 10.29 -2.48
N THR A 87 33.21 9.64 -2.76
CA THR A 87 34.40 9.70 -1.89
C THR A 87 34.83 11.13 -1.63
N TRP A 88 34.92 11.97 -2.67
CA TRP A 88 35.30 13.38 -2.50
C TRP A 88 34.24 14.20 -1.77
N PHE A 89 32.96 13.97 -2.06
CA PHE A 89 31.86 14.61 -1.33
C PHE A 89 31.95 14.33 0.18
N ASN A 90 32.12 13.07 0.57
CA ASN A 90 32.20 12.68 1.99
C ASN A 90 33.43 13.26 2.69
N ARG A 91 34.61 13.24 2.05
CA ARG A 91 35.83 13.82 2.62
C ARG A 91 35.69 15.31 2.88
N LEU A 92 35.10 16.05 1.93
CA LEU A 92 34.87 17.48 2.08
C LEU A 92 33.82 17.78 3.15
N CYS A 93 32.75 16.99 3.24
CA CYS A 93 31.77 17.11 4.33
C CYS A 93 32.42 16.83 5.70
N ALA A 94 33.28 15.81 5.80
CA ALA A 94 34.01 15.49 7.02
C ALA A 94 34.95 16.63 7.44
N ILE A 95 35.76 17.16 6.51
CA ILE A 95 36.64 18.30 6.77
C ILE A 95 35.81 19.53 7.16
N ARG A 96 34.67 19.79 6.50
CA ARG A 96 33.78 20.91 6.83
C ARG A 96 33.24 20.81 8.26
N TYR A 97 32.84 19.61 8.68
CA TYR A 97 32.42 19.38 10.06
C TYR A 97 33.59 19.62 11.02
N MET A 98 34.76 19.04 10.75
CA MET A 98 35.92 19.14 11.63
C MET A 98 36.48 20.56 11.77
N GLU A 99 36.48 21.36 10.71
CA GLU A 99 36.97 22.74 10.77
C GLU A 99 36.04 23.69 11.53
N ILE A 100 34.73 23.42 11.56
CA ILE A 100 33.76 24.21 12.33
C ILE A 100 33.91 23.95 13.84
N HIS A 101 34.36 22.75 14.22
CA HIS A 101 34.54 22.33 15.62
C HIS A 101 36.00 22.40 16.09
N ASP A 102 36.90 23.00 15.31
CA ASP A 102 38.34 23.12 15.62
C ASP A 102 39.03 21.77 15.89
N TYR A 103 38.65 20.73 15.14
CA TYR A 103 39.19 19.37 15.31
C TYR A 103 40.44 19.08 14.48
N LEU A 104 40.84 19.99 13.59
CA LEU A 104 42.03 19.87 12.76
C LEU A 104 43.29 20.25 13.55
N GLY A 105 44.33 19.41 13.49
CA GLY A 105 45.52 19.51 14.36
C GLY A 105 46.30 20.82 14.26
N HIS A 106 46.31 21.44 13.07
CA HIS A 106 46.99 22.71 12.83
C HIS A 106 46.19 23.96 13.24
N GLY A 107 44.90 23.81 13.56
CA GLY A 107 44.06 24.90 14.09
C GLY A 107 43.57 25.95 13.08
N PHE A 108 43.63 25.67 11.77
CA PHE A 108 43.14 26.58 10.71
C PHE A 108 42.00 25.91 9.92
N ARG A 109 41.09 26.69 9.34
CA ARG A 109 40.05 26.18 8.44
C ARG A 109 40.60 25.86 7.05
N VAL A 110 40.22 24.70 6.51
CA VAL A 110 40.74 24.17 5.23
C VAL A 110 39.85 24.59 4.07
N LEU A 111 38.53 24.63 4.26
CA LEU A 111 37.54 24.87 3.20
C LEU A 111 36.97 26.29 3.25
N SER A 112 37.18 27.01 4.35
CA SER A 112 36.63 28.35 4.59
C SER A 112 37.63 29.25 5.33
N HIS A 113 37.21 30.47 5.62
CA HIS A 113 37.98 31.42 6.43
C HIS A 113 37.02 32.15 7.37
N PRO A 114 37.37 32.34 8.67
CA PRO A 114 36.48 32.92 9.66
C PRO A 114 36.10 34.38 9.35
N ASP A 115 37.08 35.23 9.00
CA ASP A 115 36.86 36.67 8.76
C ASP A 115 36.72 37.08 7.29
N ASN A 116 37.06 36.19 6.34
CA ASN A 116 37.00 36.47 4.90
C ASN A 116 36.05 35.47 4.23
N PRO A 117 34.79 35.87 3.94
CA PRO A 117 33.80 34.95 3.39
C PRO A 117 34.24 34.26 2.09
N LYS A 118 35.16 34.84 1.30
CA LYS A 118 35.65 34.27 0.03
C LYS A 118 37.08 33.71 0.12
N GLY A 119 37.70 33.75 1.30
CA GLY A 119 39.07 33.30 1.52
C GLY A 119 39.17 31.86 2.00
N PHE A 120 40.42 31.40 2.11
CA PHE A 120 40.81 30.09 2.64
C PHE A 120 41.90 30.30 3.70
N GLU A 121 41.57 30.07 4.97
CA GLU A 121 42.47 30.38 6.09
C GLU A 121 43.77 29.57 6.03
N ILE A 122 43.69 28.31 5.59
CA ILE A 122 44.86 27.44 5.43
C ILE A 122 45.91 27.99 4.45
N ILE A 123 45.53 28.86 3.49
CA ILE A 123 46.49 29.49 2.56
C ILE A 123 47.26 30.61 3.26
N ASP A 124 46.56 31.41 4.08
CA ASP A 124 47.16 32.48 4.87
C ASP A 124 48.23 31.90 5.83
N HIS A 125 47.96 30.70 6.35
CA HIS A 125 48.82 29.95 7.27
C HIS A 125 49.53 28.73 6.66
N ALA A 126 49.72 28.69 5.34
CA ALA A 126 50.22 27.51 4.62
C ALA A 126 51.56 26.95 5.16
N GLN A 127 52.45 27.82 5.68
CA GLN A 127 53.74 27.37 6.24
C GLN A 127 53.56 26.65 7.58
N ASP A 128 52.68 27.17 8.44
CA ASP A 128 52.40 26.58 9.75
C ASP A 128 51.63 25.26 9.59
N ALA A 129 50.69 25.21 8.63
CA ALA A 129 49.97 23.99 8.29
C ALA A 129 50.90 22.91 7.69
N ALA A 130 51.91 23.28 6.89
CA ALA A 130 52.81 22.33 6.26
C ALA A 130 53.59 21.46 7.27
N ASP A 131 54.02 22.05 8.40
CA ASP A 131 54.79 21.34 9.43
C ASP A 131 53.93 20.24 10.10
N GLU A 132 52.66 20.52 10.42
CA GLU A 132 51.74 19.55 11.05
C GLU A 132 51.23 18.48 10.05
N LEU A 133 51.08 18.86 8.77
CA LEU A 133 50.65 17.95 7.69
C LEU A 133 51.80 17.08 7.14
N GLY A 134 53.04 17.29 7.57
CA GLY A 134 54.20 16.54 7.10
C GLY A 134 54.57 16.83 5.64
N LEU A 135 54.26 18.03 5.13
CA LEU A 135 54.53 18.45 3.76
C LEU A 135 55.94 19.06 3.61
N ASP A 136 56.48 19.06 2.38
CA ASP A 136 57.76 19.72 2.10
C ASP A 136 57.62 21.25 2.20
N ARG A 137 58.08 21.79 3.32
CA ARG A 137 58.03 23.22 3.62
C ARG A 137 58.69 24.08 2.54
N ALA A 138 59.79 23.63 1.93
CA ALA A 138 60.49 24.41 0.91
C ALA A 138 59.61 24.58 -0.34
N ARG A 139 58.95 23.50 -0.76
CA ARG A 139 57.99 23.50 -1.87
C ARG A 139 56.76 24.37 -1.59
N ILE A 140 56.19 24.29 -0.38
CA ILE A 140 55.03 25.10 0.02
C ILE A 140 55.37 26.61 0.00
N ILE A 141 56.56 26.98 0.48
CA ILE A 141 57.05 28.36 0.41
C ILE A 141 57.22 28.82 -1.05
N GLU A 142 57.80 27.98 -1.91
CA GLU A 142 57.96 28.28 -3.33
C GLU A 142 56.60 28.54 -4.01
N LEU A 143 55.62 27.66 -3.79
CA LEU A 143 54.28 27.80 -4.35
C LEU A 143 53.58 29.08 -3.85
N LYS A 144 53.72 29.42 -2.56
CA LYS A 144 53.16 30.65 -1.98
C LYS A 144 53.82 31.92 -2.51
N LEU A 145 55.13 31.91 -2.75
CA LEU A 145 55.88 33.06 -3.27
C LEU A 145 55.68 33.26 -4.78
N ALA A 146 55.31 32.23 -5.53
CA ALA A 146 55.03 32.32 -6.96
C ALA A 146 53.84 33.25 -7.29
N GLY A 147 52.90 33.43 -6.35
CA GLY A 147 51.79 34.40 -6.43
C GLY A 147 50.73 34.12 -7.51
N ASN A 148 50.96 33.15 -8.40
CA ASN A 148 50.03 32.71 -9.44
C ASN A 148 49.72 31.20 -9.37
N LYS A 149 50.09 30.54 -8.26
CA LYS A 149 49.98 29.09 -8.04
C LYS A 149 49.08 28.72 -6.85
N ASP A 150 48.21 29.62 -6.41
CA ASP A 150 47.36 29.40 -5.22
C ASP A 150 46.50 28.14 -5.32
N GLU A 151 46.00 27.80 -6.51
CA GLU A 151 45.22 26.56 -6.73
C GLU A 151 46.09 25.29 -6.56
N GLU A 152 47.36 25.33 -7.01
CA GLU A 152 48.32 24.23 -6.83
C GLU A 152 48.70 24.10 -5.35
N LEU A 153 48.93 25.23 -4.68
CA LEU A 153 49.19 25.30 -3.24
C LEU A 153 48.02 24.75 -2.41
N TYR A 154 46.79 25.18 -2.70
CA TYR A 154 45.59 24.72 -2.00
C TYR A 154 45.38 23.23 -2.15
N ARG A 155 45.59 22.70 -3.37
CA ARG A 155 45.48 21.27 -3.64
C ARG A 155 46.49 20.45 -2.83
N GLU A 156 47.73 20.90 -2.69
CA GLU A 156 48.72 20.20 -1.85
C GLU A 156 48.35 20.21 -0.37
N LEU A 157 47.84 21.34 0.13
CA LEU A 157 47.38 21.46 1.52
C LEU A 157 46.17 20.55 1.80
N LEU A 158 45.19 20.53 0.90
CA LEU A 158 43.99 19.69 1.04
C LEU A 158 44.32 18.19 1.00
N LEU A 159 45.22 17.77 0.10
CA LEU A 159 45.67 16.38 0.03
C LEU A 159 46.50 16.01 1.26
N GLY A 160 47.42 16.88 1.71
CA GLY A 160 48.15 16.70 2.96
C GLY A 160 47.23 16.54 4.17
N GLN A 161 46.15 17.34 4.23
CA GLN A 161 45.12 17.18 5.27
C GLN A 161 44.41 15.82 5.20
N CYS A 162 44.08 15.33 4.01
CA CYS A 162 43.50 14.00 3.84
C CYS A 162 44.47 12.90 4.29
N HIS A 163 45.76 12.99 3.92
CA HIS A 163 46.79 12.05 4.33
C HIS A 163 46.98 12.02 5.85
N LYS A 164 46.93 13.19 6.50
CA LYS A 164 47.02 13.25 7.96
C LYS A 164 45.82 12.60 8.64
N LEU A 165 44.61 12.80 8.10
CA LEU A 165 43.39 12.18 8.64
C LEU A 165 43.30 10.67 8.39
N HIS A 166 43.98 10.15 7.36
CA HIS A 166 44.09 8.71 7.11
C HIS A 166 44.69 7.95 8.31
N GLU A 167 45.64 8.54 9.04
CA GLU A 167 46.25 7.91 10.23
C GLU A 167 45.20 7.56 11.29
N ALA A 168 44.19 8.42 11.48
CA ALA A 168 43.14 8.24 12.49
C ALA A 168 41.86 7.60 11.95
N MET A 169 41.54 7.83 10.67
CA MET A 169 40.30 7.38 10.01
C MET A 169 40.59 6.76 8.64
N PRO A 170 41.33 5.64 8.59
CA PRO A 170 41.75 5.00 7.33
C PRO A 170 40.59 4.41 6.53
N PHE A 171 39.40 4.30 7.14
CA PHE A 171 38.18 3.85 6.46
C PHE A 171 37.58 4.93 5.55
N LEU A 172 37.81 6.23 5.81
CA LEU A 172 37.21 7.36 5.07
C LEU A 172 38.23 8.10 4.19
N PHE A 173 39.46 8.27 4.69
CA PHE A 173 40.56 8.90 3.97
C PHE A 173 41.51 7.81 3.50
N ASP A 174 41.99 7.89 2.25
CA ASP A 174 42.91 6.90 1.67
C ASP A 174 44.39 7.25 1.97
N ALA A 175 45.27 6.27 1.82
CA ALA A 175 46.71 6.41 2.06
C ALA A 175 47.42 7.26 0.99
N LEU A 176 48.65 7.70 1.28
CA LEU A 176 49.55 8.35 0.31
C LEU A 176 49.63 7.53 -1.00
N ASP A 177 49.47 8.21 -2.15
CA ASP A 177 49.49 7.68 -3.53
C ASP A 177 48.21 6.99 -4.06
N ASP A 178 47.05 7.25 -3.46
CA ASP A 178 45.76 6.78 -3.99
C ASP A 178 45.47 7.35 -5.39
N GLU A 179 45.12 6.47 -6.33
CA GLU A 179 44.79 6.87 -7.68
C GLU A 179 43.56 7.79 -7.77
N THR A 180 42.65 7.79 -6.77
CA THR A 180 41.48 8.68 -6.79
C THR A 180 41.84 10.15 -6.56
N GLU A 181 43.04 10.45 -6.06
CA GLU A 181 43.58 11.81 -5.94
C GLU A 181 43.66 12.53 -7.29
N LEU A 182 44.01 11.80 -8.36
CA LEU A 182 44.00 12.36 -9.71
C LEU A 182 42.60 12.87 -10.12
N LEU A 183 41.55 12.32 -9.54
CA LEU A 183 40.16 12.64 -9.88
C LEU A 183 39.54 13.69 -8.96
N LEU A 184 40.31 14.25 -8.01
CA LEU A 184 39.89 15.44 -7.27
C LEU A 184 39.57 16.57 -8.26
N PRO A 185 38.36 17.18 -8.19
CA PRO A 185 37.96 18.28 -9.06
C PRO A 185 38.97 19.43 -9.09
N ASP A 186 39.13 20.07 -10.26
CA ASP A 186 39.95 21.28 -10.41
C ASP A 186 39.15 22.56 -10.10
N ASN A 187 39.85 23.66 -9.87
CA ASN A 187 39.30 24.99 -9.65
C ASN A 187 38.41 25.11 -8.40
N LEU A 188 38.83 24.46 -7.31
CA LEU A 188 38.14 24.44 -6.02
C LEU A 188 38.10 25.83 -5.36
N MET A 189 39.06 26.71 -5.67
CA MET A 189 39.10 28.06 -5.10
C MET A 189 38.23 29.09 -5.82
N ARG A 190 37.62 28.75 -6.97
CA ARG A 190 36.78 29.70 -7.71
C ARG A 190 35.47 29.99 -6.98
N THR A 191 34.91 31.18 -7.20
CA THR A 191 33.64 31.59 -6.60
C THR A 191 32.43 30.77 -7.06
N ASP A 192 32.55 30.11 -8.22
CA ASP A 192 31.55 29.20 -8.79
C ASP A 192 31.89 27.71 -8.55
N SER A 193 32.83 27.40 -7.65
CA SER A 193 33.26 26.04 -7.38
C SER A 193 32.23 25.21 -6.59
N ILE A 194 32.37 23.89 -6.68
CA ILE A 194 31.55 22.92 -5.94
C ILE A 194 31.73 23.09 -4.42
N LEU A 195 32.93 23.51 -4.00
CA LEU A 195 33.27 23.75 -2.60
C LEU A 195 32.49 24.93 -2.01
N ARG A 196 32.32 26.02 -2.79
CA ARG A 196 31.50 27.17 -2.36
C ARG A 196 30.05 26.77 -2.12
N GLY A 197 29.52 25.84 -2.92
CA GLY A 197 28.21 25.26 -2.68
C GLY A 197 28.07 24.61 -1.30
N LEU A 198 29.10 23.91 -0.82
CA LEU A 198 29.11 23.25 0.49
C LEU A 198 29.18 24.27 1.64
N VAL A 199 30.06 25.26 1.52
CA VAL A 199 30.34 26.26 2.56
C VAL A 199 29.22 27.30 2.66
N ASP A 200 28.76 27.83 1.52
CA ASP A 200 27.77 28.92 1.48
C ASP A 200 26.33 28.41 1.47
N GLY A 201 26.10 27.18 1.00
CA GLY A 201 24.77 26.59 0.84
C GLY A 201 24.17 26.01 2.13
N ILE A 202 25.01 25.75 3.14
CA ILE A 202 24.61 25.18 4.43
C ILE A 202 25.18 26.04 5.56
N PRO A 203 24.34 26.77 6.32
CA PRO A 203 24.75 27.58 7.45
C PRO A 203 25.55 26.81 8.51
N GLU A 204 26.51 27.46 9.19
CA GLU A 204 27.34 26.81 10.24
C GLU A 204 26.52 26.27 11.43
N GLU A 205 25.35 26.85 11.70
CA GLU A 205 24.39 26.36 12.71
C GLU A 205 23.84 24.96 12.40
N ASP A 206 23.74 24.60 11.11
CA ASP A 206 23.28 23.28 10.69
C ASP A 206 24.36 22.20 10.85
N TRP A 207 25.63 22.61 11.01
CA TRP A 207 26.76 21.69 11.20
C TRP A 207 27.02 21.33 12.67
N GLN A 208 26.34 21.95 13.64
CA GLN A 208 26.59 21.73 15.08
C GLN A 208 26.30 20.29 15.56
N GLN A 209 25.51 19.54 14.80
CA GLN A 209 25.10 18.18 15.11
C GLN A 209 25.72 17.22 14.09
N VAL A 210 26.36 16.14 14.56
CA VAL A 210 27.04 15.17 13.69
C VAL A 210 26.07 14.47 12.72
N GLU A 211 24.78 14.43 13.08
CA GLU A 211 23.67 13.92 12.28
C GLU A 211 23.53 14.64 10.93
N VAL A 212 24.07 15.86 10.77
CA VAL A 212 24.12 16.61 9.50
C VAL A 212 24.71 15.76 8.36
N ILE A 213 25.71 14.94 8.69
CA ILE A 213 26.41 14.05 7.75
C ILE A 213 25.47 12.95 7.25
N GLY A 214 24.64 12.40 8.14
CA GLY A 214 23.61 11.43 7.79
C GLY A 214 22.55 12.00 6.85
N TRP A 215 22.11 13.24 7.10
CA TRP A 215 21.16 13.94 6.23
C TRP A 215 21.73 14.26 4.86
N LEU A 216 22.99 14.71 4.81
CA LEU A 216 23.71 14.97 3.56
C LEU A 216 23.74 13.71 2.69
N TYR A 217 24.07 12.56 3.27
CA TYR A 217 24.07 11.28 2.57
C TYR A 217 22.71 10.89 2.01
N GLN A 218 21.66 10.99 2.83
CA GLN A 218 20.31 10.62 2.40
C GLN A 218 19.84 11.47 1.22
N PHE A 219 19.96 12.79 1.34
CA PHE A 219 19.52 13.66 0.25
C PHE A 219 20.41 13.51 -0.98
N TYR A 220 21.70 13.20 -0.81
CA TYR A 220 22.60 12.90 -1.91
C TYR A 220 22.10 11.72 -2.75
N ILE A 221 21.64 10.63 -2.14
CA ILE A 221 21.20 9.43 -2.87
C ILE A 221 19.69 9.41 -3.24
N SER A 222 18.93 10.43 -2.85
CA SER A 222 17.46 10.50 -3.07
C SER A 222 17.04 10.32 -4.54
N GLU A 223 17.72 10.97 -5.50
CA GLU A 223 17.41 10.83 -6.93
C GLU A 223 17.63 9.39 -7.45
N LYS A 224 18.59 8.65 -6.87
CA LYS A 224 18.84 7.24 -7.24
C LYS A 224 17.76 6.32 -6.66
N LYS A 225 17.31 6.59 -5.43
CA LYS A 225 16.18 5.87 -4.81
C LYS A 225 14.91 5.93 -5.66
N ASP A 226 14.56 7.11 -6.18
CA ASP A 226 13.38 7.30 -7.02
C ASP A 226 13.44 6.51 -8.35
N GLN A 227 14.65 6.20 -8.86
CA GLN A 227 14.83 5.45 -10.11
C GLN A 227 14.60 3.94 -9.95
N VAL A 228 14.86 3.41 -8.76
CA VAL A 228 14.89 1.97 -8.46
C VAL A 228 13.63 1.50 -7.71
N ILE A 229 12.89 2.41 -7.08
CA ILE A 229 11.67 2.07 -6.34
C ILE A 229 10.58 1.50 -7.27
N GLY A 230 9.86 0.47 -6.80
CA GLY A 230 8.77 -0.17 -7.55
C GLY A 230 9.21 -1.22 -8.59
N LYS A 231 10.50 -1.54 -8.69
CA LYS A 231 11.06 -2.58 -9.57
C LYS A 231 11.74 -3.69 -8.75
N VAL A 232 12.10 -4.79 -9.41
CA VAL A 232 13.02 -5.78 -8.82
C VAL A 232 14.39 -5.13 -8.69
N VAL A 233 14.94 -5.14 -7.47
CA VAL A 233 16.15 -4.38 -7.11
C VAL A 233 17.38 -5.26 -7.32
N LYS A 234 18.37 -4.75 -8.07
CA LYS A 234 19.68 -5.41 -8.21
C LYS A 234 20.50 -5.27 -6.93
N SER A 235 21.45 -6.16 -6.67
CA SER A 235 22.27 -6.13 -5.44
C SER A 235 22.95 -4.77 -5.22
N GLU A 236 23.50 -4.16 -6.27
CA GLU A 236 24.13 -2.83 -6.23
C GLU A 236 23.18 -1.67 -5.87
N ASP A 237 21.87 -1.86 -6.05
CA ASP A 237 20.83 -0.85 -5.83
C ASP A 237 20.03 -1.07 -4.53
N ILE A 238 20.27 -2.18 -3.81
CA ILE A 238 19.60 -2.48 -2.53
C ILE A 238 19.74 -1.30 -1.54
N PRO A 239 20.94 -0.74 -1.29
CA PRO A 239 21.09 0.37 -0.34
C PRO A 239 20.22 1.58 -0.68
N ALA A 240 20.11 1.93 -1.97
CA ALA A 240 19.31 3.06 -2.42
C ALA A 240 17.81 2.79 -2.29
N ALA A 241 17.36 1.57 -2.61
CA ALA A 241 15.94 1.21 -2.57
C ALA A 241 15.38 1.14 -1.14
N THR A 242 16.21 0.78 -0.15
CA THR A 242 15.76 0.50 1.22
C THR A 242 16.05 1.61 2.23
N GLN A 243 16.66 2.72 1.81
CA GLN A 243 17.09 3.78 2.73
C GLN A 243 15.90 4.47 3.43
N LEU A 244 15.93 4.53 4.75
CA LEU A 244 14.93 5.20 5.58
C LEU A 244 15.58 5.75 6.85
N PHE A 245 15.39 7.04 7.15
CA PHE A 245 15.91 7.64 8.38
C PHE A 245 14.97 7.39 9.55
N THR A 246 15.51 7.07 10.71
CA THR A 246 14.73 6.89 11.95
C THR A 246 14.74 8.18 12.77
N PRO A 247 13.58 8.81 13.04
CA PRO A 247 13.47 9.94 13.93
C PRO A 247 14.23 9.73 15.25
N ASN A 248 14.94 10.77 15.72
CA ASN A 248 15.83 10.65 16.88
C ASN A 248 15.08 10.14 18.12
N TRP A 249 13.86 10.61 18.37
CA TRP A 249 13.08 10.15 19.52
C TRP A 249 12.75 8.64 19.48
N ILE A 250 12.59 8.04 18.28
CA ILE A 250 12.41 6.60 18.12
C ILE A 250 13.72 5.87 18.41
N VAL A 251 14.84 6.40 17.94
CA VAL A 251 16.18 5.86 18.25
C VAL A 251 16.42 5.86 19.76
N LYS A 252 16.17 6.99 20.43
CA LYS A 252 16.21 7.12 21.89
C LYS A 252 15.31 6.10 22.58
N TYR A 253 14.06 5.96 22.14
CA TYR A 253 13.14 4.96 22.66
C TYR A 253 13.74 3.54 22.56
N LEU A 254 14.29 3.15 21.41
CA LEU A 254 14.85 1.81 21.20
C LEU A 254 16.08 1.56 22.10
N VAL A 255 17.03 2.50 22.16
CA VAL A 255 18.27 2.36 22.94
C VAL A 255 18.01 2.41 24.44
N GLN A 256 17.22 3.38 24.92
CA GLN A 256 16.93 3.54 26.34
C GLN A 256 16.15 2.34 26.89
N ASN A 257 15.25 1.76 26.09
CA ASN A 257 14.48 0.57 26.50
C ASN A 257 15.18 -0.77 26.25
N SER A 258 16.41 -0.78 25.71
CA SER A 258 17.24 -1.99 25.56
C SER A 258 18.50 -1.90 26.42
N VAL A 259 19.50 -1.11 26.01
CA VAL A 259 20.78 -0.92 26.73
C VAL A 259 20.54 -0.26 28.09
N GLY A 260 19.79 0.85 28.11
CA GLY A 260 19.47 1.54 29.36
C GLY A 260 18.65 0.66 30.32
N ARG A 261 17.69 -0.09 29.78
CA ARG A 261 16.89 -1.06 30.54
C ARG A 261 17.75 -2.15 31.18
N GLN A 262 18.70 -2.74 30.45
CA GLN A 262 19.59 -3.77 31.01
C GLN A 262 20.35 -3.25 32.25
N TRP A 263 20.84 -2.00 32.18
CA TRP A 263 21.49 -1.34 33.30
C TRP A 263 20.51 -1.13 34.48
N LEU A 264 19.35 -0.54 34.22
CA LEU A 264 18.34 -0.24 35.24
C LEU A 264 17.69 -1.47 35.88
N GLN A 265 17.69 -2.63 35.20
CA GLN A 265 17.24 -3.88 35.80
C GLN A 265 18.20 -4.38 36.89
N THR A 266 19.51 -4.19 36.69
CA THR A 266 20.54 -4.57 37.66
C THR A 266 20.72 -3.52 38.75
N TYR A 267 20.60 -2.24 38.36
CA TYR A 267 20.75 -1.07 39.24
C TYR A 267 19.50 -0.17 39.20
N PRO A 268 18.38 -0.56 39.84
CA PRO A 268 17.10 0.16 39.77
C PRO A 268 17.15 1.62 40.27
N ASP A 269 18.07 1.90 41.20
CA ASP A 269 18.26 3.22 41.81
C ASP A 269 19.31 4.10 41.07
N SER A 270 19.80 3.66 39.90
CA SER A 270 20.77 4.41 39.09
C SER A 270 20.24 5.81 38.73
N ALA A 271 21.13 6.81 38.82
CA ALA A 271 20.78 8.20 38.56
C ALA A 271 20.56 8.47 37.06
N ILE A 272 21.08 7.59 36.19
CA ILE A 272 20.99 7.72 34.73
C ILE A 272 19.54 7.68 34.25
N LYS A 273 18.63 7.04 35.02
CA LYS A 273 17.19 7.01 34.71
C LYS A 273 16.62 8.42 34.47
N SER A 274 17.09 9.43 35.20
CA SER A 274 16.63 10.82 35.04
C SER A 274 17.03 11.46 33.70
N GLN A 275 17.99 10.87 32.98
CA GLN A 275 18.49 11.33 31.69
C GLN A 275 17.83 10.60 30.51
N MET A 276 17.03 9.55 30.78
CA MET A 276 16.38 8.71 29.76
C MET A 276 14.91 9.10 29.54
N GLU A 277 14.70 10.21 28.82
CA GLU A 277 13.39 10.80 28.52
C GLU A 277 12.35 9.80 27.94
N TYR A 278 12.79 8.83 27.13
CA TYR A 278 11.95 7.86 26.41
C TYR A 278 11.96 6.47 27.05
N TYR A 279 12.57 6.30 28.23
CA TYR A 279 12.50 5.05 28.97
C TYR A 279 11.06 4.76 29.42
N ILE A 280 10.59 3.55 29.19
CA ILE A 280 9.27 3.07 29.62
C ILE A 280 9.47 2.25 30.87
N GLU A 281 8.84 2.67 31.98
CA GLU A 281 8.84 1.87 33.20
C GLU A 281 8.04 0.57 32.98
N PRO A 282 8.53 -0.58 33.48
CA PRO A 282 7.76 -1.82 33.42
C PRO A 282 6.41 -1.66 34.11
N ALA A 283 5.35 -2.18 33.49
CA ALA A 283 4.05 -2.31 34.15
C ALA A 283 4.15 -3.16 35.41
N GLN A 284 3.20 -3.00 36.34
CA GLN A 284 3.12 -3.83 37.54
C GLN A 284 2.91 -5.29 37.14
N GLN A 285 3.84 -6.16 37.56
CA GLN A 285 3.79 -7.60 37.28
C GLN A 285 3.30 -8.39 38.50
N SER A 286 2.87 -9.64 38.28
CA SER A 286 2.55 -10.57 39.38
C SER A 286 3.82 -10.99 40.15
N ASP A 287 3.65 -11.51 41.36
CA ASP A 287 4.76 -11.99 42.18
C ASP A 287 5.55 -13.11 41.50
N GLU A 288 4.87 -14.01 40.77
CA GLU A 288 5.50 -15.10 40.01
C GLU A 288 6.36 -14.57 38.85
N VAL A 289 5.90 -13.52 38.16
CA VAL A 289 6.67 -12.89 37.09
C VAL A 289 7.88 -12.15 37.66
N ASN A 290 7.72 -11.44 38.78
CA ASN A 290 8.83 -10.77 39.47
C ASN A 290 9.90 -11.76 39.95
N GLN A 291 9.51 -12.96 40.40
CA GLN A 291 10.45 -14.02 40.75
C GLN A 291 11.22 -14.55 39.53
N GLN A 292 10.53 -14.75 38.39
CA GLN A 292 11.18 -15.14 37.13
C GLN A 292 12.20 -14.10 36.66
N LEU A 293 11.85 -12.81 36.71
CA LEU A 293 12.75 -11.71 36.37
C LEU A 293 13.98 -11.69 37.28
N LYS A 294 13.78 -11.80 38.60
CA LYS A 294 14.88 -11.82 39.57
C LYS A 294 15.85 -12.99 39.34
N ALA A 295 15.37 -14.13 38.84
CA ALA A 295 16.19 -15.31 38.60
C ALA A 295 17.13 -15.15 37.38
N ILE A 296 16.81 -14.26 36.44
CA ILE A 296 17.58 -14.03 35.21
C ILE A 296 18.37 -12.71 35.22
N THR A 297 18.04 -11.78 36.12
CA THR A 297 18.79 -10.53 36.29
C THR A 297 20.14 -10.83 36.97
N PRO A 298 21.28 -10.39 36.39
CA PRO A 298 22.59 -10.56 37.01
C PRO A 298 22.73 -9.71 38.28
N GLU A 299 23.60 -10.13 39.21
CA GLU A 299 23.88 -9.35 40.44
C GLU A 299 24.71 -8.09 40.16
N SER A 300 25.56 -8.12 39.13
CA SER A 300 26.35 -6.97 38.69
C SER A 300 26.69 -7.06 37.20
N ILE A 301 26.85 -5.90 36.54
CA ILE A 301 27.27 -5.78 35.15
C ILE A 301 28.46 -4.82 35.08
N GLU A 302 29.54 -5.22 34.42
CA GLU A 302 30.64 -4.31 34.11
C GLU A 302 30.39 -3.61 32.77
N PRO A 303 30.56 -2.29 32.66
CA PRO A 303 30.25 -1.54 31.44
C PRO A 303 30.93 -2.09 30.19
N GLU A 304 32.17 -2.56 30.30
CA GLU A 304 32.98 -3.13 29.19
C GLU A 304 32.40 -4.40 28.58
N THR A 305 31.49 -5.07 29.30
CA THR A 305 30.91 -6.35 28.84
C THR A 305 29.67 -6.18 27.98
N ILE A 306 29.03 -5.00 27.98
CA ILE A 306 27.77 -4.73 27.28
C ILE A 306 28.02 -4.59 25.78
N LYS A 307 27.62 -5.56 24.96
CA LYS A 307 27.82 -5.51 23.51
C LYS A 307 26.55 -5.14 22.76
N VAL A 308 26.63 -4.09 21.95
CA VAL A 308 25.52 -3.53 21.18
C VAL A 308 25.83 -3.63 19.68
N LEU A 309 24.94 -4.27 18.93
CA LEU A 309 25.03 -4.39 17.48
C LEU A 309 23.89 -3.61 16.80
N ASP A 310 24.25 -2.80 15.81
CA ASP A 310 23.33 -2.42 14.74
C ASP A 310 23.68 -3.20 13.45
N PRO A 311 22.86 -4.19 13.03
CA PRO A 311 23.15 -5.06 11.91
C PRO A 311 22.86 -4.43 10.53
N ALA A 312 22.30 -3.21 10.50
CA ALA A 312 22.01 -2.44 9.29
C ALA A 312 22.19 -0.94 9.59
N CYS A 313 23.41 -0.58 9.99
CA CYS A 313 23.66 0.63 10.76
C CYS A 313 23.45 1.95 10.01
N GLY A 314 23.42 1.93 8.68
CA GLY A 314 23.27 3.14 7.89
C GLY A 314 24.34 4.16 8.29
N SER A 315 23.92 5.39 8.55
CA SER A 315 24.79 6.48 9.03
C SER A 315 25.09 6.46 10.53
N GLY A 316 24.69 5.42 11.28
CA GLY A 316 25.11 5.20 12.66
C GLY A 316 24.26 5.83 13.76
N HIS A 317 23.05 6.30 13.46
CA HIS A 317 22.20 7.03 14.43
C HIS A 317 21.92 6.25 15.72
N ILE A 318 21.65 4.95 15.59
CA ILE A 318 21.45 4.06 16.74
C ILE A 318 22.74 3.91 17.56
N LEU A 319 23.89 3.80 16.89
CA LEU A 319 25.19 3.67 17.55
C LEU A 319 25.59 4.96 18.29
N ILE A 320 25.25 6.13 17.75
CA ILE A 320 25.48 7.43 18.41
C ILE A 320 24.68 7.53 19.71
N GLU A 321 23.40 7.15 19.69
CA GLU A 321 22.59 7.18 20.92
C GLU A 321 23.05 6.09 21.92
N ALA A 322 23.45 4.91 21.43
CA ALA A 322 24.05 3.88 22.28
C ALA A 322 25.35 4.36 22.94
N TYR A 323 26.20 5.11 22.22
CA TYR A 323 27.39 5.74 22.77
C TYR A 323 27.04 6.67 23.95
N ASN A 324 26.02 7.52 23.80
CA ASN A 324 25.59 8.45 24.87
C ASN A 324 25.13 7.72 26.13
N VAL A 325 24.30 6.68 25.97
CA VAL A 325 23.81 5.87 27.11
C VAL A 325 24.96 5.13 27.78
N LEU A 326 25.85 4.50 27.01
CA LEU A 326 27.03 3.82 27.54
C LEU A 326 27.98 4.79 28.26
N LYS A 327 28.22 5.98 27.71
CA LYS A 327 29.04 7.00 28.36
C LYS A 327 28.51 7.33 29.76
N ALA A 328 27.21 7.58 29.88
CA ALA A 328 26.59 7.84 31.18
C ALA A 328 26.78 6.65 32.16
N ILE A 329 26.69 5.41 31.66
CA ILE A 329 26.96 4.18 32.45
C ILE A 329 28.41 4.13 32.95
N TYR A 330 29.39 4.37 32.07
CA TYR A 330 30.81 4.40 32.44
C TYR A 330 31.13 5.53 33.44
N GLU A 331 30.53 6.71 33.26
CA GLU A 331 30.69 7.85 34.17
C GLU A 331 30.12 7.55 35.57
N GLU A 332 28.93 6.94 35.65
CA GLU A 332 28.33 6.50 36.92
C GLU A 332 29.21 5.48 37.66
N ARG A 333 29.91 4.62 36.90
CA ARG A 333 30.88 3.65 37.46
C ARG A 333 32.25 4.25 37.79
N GLY A 334 32.45 5.54 37.57
CA GLY A 334 33.66 6.26 37.98
C GLY A 334 34.85 6.12 37.03
N PHE A 335 34.63 5.70 35.77
CA PHE A 335 35.69 5.68 34.76
C PHE A 335 36.13 7.11 34.40
N ARG A 336 37.39 7.25 33.99
CA ARG A 336 37.94 8.56 33.61
C ARG A 336 37.35 8.99 32.27
N SER A 337 36.73 10.17 32.20
CA SER A 337 36.07 10.68 30.99
C SER A 337 36.93 10.62 29.72
N ARG A 338 38.26 10.76 29.84
CA ARG A 338 39.19 10.67 28.70
C ARG A 338 39.46 9.25 28.18
N ASP A 339 39.13 8.22 28.95
CA ASP A 339 39.40 6.81 28.60
C ASP A 339 38.12 6.12 28.09
N ILE A 340 36.94 6.61 28.54
CA ILE A 340 35.61 6.12 28.16
C ILE A 340 35.42 6.02 26.63
N PRO A 341 35.75 7.04 25.81
CA PRO A 341 35.46 6.98 24.37
C PRO A 341 36.13 5.80 23.69
N LYS A 342 37.41 5.54 23.99
CA LYS A 342 38.16 4.41 23.44
C LYS A 342 37.52 3.08 23.85
N MET A 343 37.15 2.95 25.13
CA MET A 343 36.57 1.71 25.66
C MET A 343 35.22 1.40 25.00
N ILE A 344 34.36 2.41 24.82
CA ILE A 344 33.07 2.24 24.15
C ILE A 344 33.25 1.80 22.69
N LEU A 345 34.15 2.45 21.95
CA LEU A 345 34.39 2.14 20.54
C LEU A 345 34.99 0.74 20.31
N GLU A 346 35.85 0.27 21.21
CA GLU A 346 36.54 -1.03 21.07
C GLU A 346 35.75 -2.20 21.64
N ASN A 347 35.06 -2.01 22.77
CA ASN A 347 34.43 -3.11 23.52
C ASN A 347 32.93 -3.23 23.31
N ASN A 348 32.22 -2.10 23.14
CA ASN A 348 30.77 -2.05 23.25
C ASN A 348 30.04 -1.94 21.92
N LEU A 349 30.47 -1.08 21.00
CA LEU A 349 29.70 -0.74 19.79
C LEU A 349 30.15 -1.51 18.55
N PHE A 350 29.18 -2.10 17.85
CA PHE A 350 29.37 -2.87 16.62
C PHE A 350 28.33 -2.44 15.58
N GLY A 351 28.76 -2.24 14.34
CA GLY A 351 27.90 -1.81 13.24
C GLY A 351 28.19 -2.59 11.96
N LEU A 352 27.14 -3.00 11.25
CA LEU A 352 27.28 -3.67 9.95
C LEU A 352 26.39 -2.98 8.92
N ASP A 353 26.93 -2.77 7.72
CA ASP A 353 26.15 -2.35 6.56
C ASP A 353 26.66 -3.02 5.28
N ILE A 354 25.81 -3.11 4.25
CA ILE A 354 26.23 -3.57 2.92
C ILE A 354 26.83 -2.43 2.09
N ASP A 355 26.47 -1.17 2.37
CA ASP A 355 27.01 -0.01 1.70
C ASP A 355 28.30 0.46 2.39
N ASP A 356 29.41 0.44 1.67
CA ASP A 356 30.72 0.92 2.15
C ASP A 356 30.61 2.33 2.70
N ARG A 357 29.79 3.14 2.02
CA ARG A 357 29.60 4.55 2.29
C ARG A 357 28.88 4.79 3.60
N ALA A 358 27.86 4.00 3.89
CA ALA A 358 27.10 4.10 5.13
C ALA A 358 27.99 3.76 6.33
N ALA A 359 28.72 2.64 6.26
CA ALA A 359 29.68 2.23 7.28
C ALA A 359 30.77 3.29 7.53
N GLN A 360 31.31 3.91 6.47
CA GLN A 360 32.27 5.01 6.58
C GLN A 360 31.71 6.20 7.35
N LEU A 361 30.47 6.61 7.04
CA LEU A 361 29.83 7.74 7.70
C LEU A 361 29.50 7.43 9.16
N SER A 362 29.04 6.21 9.45
CA SER A 362 28.82 5.77 10.83
C SER A 362 30.13 5.75 11.62
N GLY A 363 31.22 5.26 11.04
CA GLY A 363 32.54 5.30 11.67
C GLY A 363 33.03 6.73 11.93
N PHE A 364 32.84 7.64 10.97
CA PHE A 364 33.17 9.05 11.12
C PHE A 364 32.37 9.70 12.25
N ALA A 365 31.05 9.49 12.29
CA ALA A 365 30.19 10.08 13.30
C ALA A 365 30.57 9.64 14.72
N LEU A 366 30.86 8.35 14.91
CA LEU A 366 31.36 7.82 16.18
C LEU A 366 32.73 8.40 16.57
N MET A 367 33.64 8.58 15.62
CA MET A 367 34.93 9.21 15.88
C MET A 367 34.78 10.70 16.26
N MET A 368 33.81 11.40 15.69
CA MET A 368 33.52 12.80 16.07
C MET A 368 32.93 12.90 17.47
N MET A 369 31.99 12.02 17.82
CA MET A 369 31.47 11.91 19.20
C MET A 369 32.60 11.64 20.20
N ALA A 370 33.48 10.69 19.89
CA ALA A 370 34.62 10.36 20.73
C ALA A 370 35.67 11.49 20.79
N ARG A 371 35.79 12.30 19.72
CA ARG A 371 36.71 13.45 19.65
C ARG A 371 36.25 14.59 20.53
N ASP A 372 34.94 14.83 20.61
CA ASP A 372 34.36 15.85 21.49
C ASP A 372 34.70 15.55 22.96
N ASP A 373 34.67 14.26 23.33
CA ASP A 373 34.98 13.79 24.68
C ASP A 373 36.49 13.65 24.96
N ASP A 374 37.29 13.24 23.97
CA ASP A 374 38.74 13.12 24.08
C ASP A 374 39.48 13.83 22.93
N LYS A 375 40.04 15.00 23.25
CA LYS A 375 40.93 15.78 22.37
C LYS A 375 42.22 15.07 21.94
N ARG A 376 42.48 13.83 22.36
CA ARG A 376 43.61 13.02 21.88
C ARG A 376 43.19 11.74 21.16
N ILE A 377 41.90 11.52 20.92
CA ILE A 377 41.40 10.24 20.38
C ILE A 377 42.10 9.79 19.09
N PHE A 378 42.41 10.73 18.19
CA PHE A 378 43.08 10.48 16.91
C PHE A 378 44.51 9.94 17.04
N THR A 379 45.16 10.08 18.20
CA THR A 379 46.51 9.55 18.45
C THR A 379 46.52 8.30 19.34
N ARG A 380 45.34 7.76 19.69
CA ARG A 380 45.21 6.59 20.60
C ARG A 380 45.10 5.23 19.90
N ASN A 381 45.27 5.17 18.58
CA ASN A 381 45.12 3.97 17.74
C ASN A 381 43.85 3.20 18.09
N VAL A 382 42.70 3.85 17.90
CA VAL A 382 41.38 3.28 18.21
C VAL A 382 40.95 2.36 17.08
N ARG A 383 40.45 1.17 17.42
CA ARG A 383 39.85 0.24 16.46
C ARG A 383 38.32 0.32 16.51
N LEU A 384 37.69 0.62 15.38
CA LEU A 384 36.23 0.58 15.24
C LEU A 384 35.75 -0.81 14.82
N ASN A 385 34.59 -1.21 15.35
CA ASN A 385 33.87 -2.42 14.93
C ASN A 385 32.66 -2.10 14.02
N VAL A 386 32.76 -1.00 13.25
CA VAL A 386 31.78 -0.63 12.21
C VAL A 386 32.34 -1.06 10.86
N LEU A 387 31.71 -2.05 10.23
CA LEU A 387 32.22 -2.71 9.03
C LEU A 387 31.23 -2.65 7.88
N SER A 388 31.75 -2.46 6.66
CA SER A 388 30.99 -2.81 5.47
C SER A 388 31.33 -4.22 5.02
N LEU A 389 30.31 -5.03 4.77
CA LEU A 389 30.51 -6.42 4.40
C LEU A 389 31.04 -6.55 2.97
N GLN A 390 32.15 -7.25 2.80
CA GLN A 390 32.81 -7.46 1.51
C GLN A 390 32.61 -8.85 0.93
N GLU A 391 32.61 -8.92 -0.40
CA GLU A 391 32.49 -10.17 -1.16
C GLU A 391 33.83 -10.85 -1.39
N SER A 392 33.88 -12.17 -1.19
CA SER A 392 35.10 -12.97 -1.27
C SER A 392 35.38 -13.58 -2.65
N ASN A 393 34.51 -13.42 -3.65
CA ASN A 393 34.58 -14.12 -4.95
C ASN A 393 35.89 -13.93 -5.72
N HIS A 394 36.60 -12.84 -5.44
CA HIS A 394 37.85 -12.47 -6.10
C HIS A 394 39.10 -12.97 -5.38
N ILE A 395 38.94 -13.67 -4.25
CA ILE A 395 40.04 -14.11 -3.39
C ILE A 395 40.55 -15.48 -3.82
N ASP A 396 41.82 -15.53 -4.23
CA ASP A 396 42.57 -16.76 -4.46
C ASP A 396 43.23 -17.24 -3.15
N LEU A 397 42.46 -17.98 -2.35
CA LEU A 397 42.91 -18.47 -1.04
C LEU A 397 44.19 -19.33 -1.11
N PRO A 398 44.35 -20.30 -2.03
CA PRO A 398 45.61 -21.05 -2.18
C PRO A 398 46.84 -20.16 -2.34
N THR A 399 46.76 -19.12 -3.17
CA THR A 399 47.87 -18.18 -3.40
C THR A 399 48.16 -17.34 -2.16
N LEU A 400 47.13 -16.78 -1.51
CA LEU A 400 47.29 -16.02 -0.28
C LEU A 400 47.81 -16.88 0.88
N TRP A 401 47.39 -18.13 0.98
CA TRP A 401 47.84 -19.06 2.01
C TRP A 401 49.34 -19.36 1.90
N LYS A 402 49.83 -19.61 0.67
CA LYS A 402 51.27 -19.76 0.40
C LYS A 402 52.05 -18.51 0.79
N ALA A 403 51.51 -17.33 0.48
CA ALA A 403 52.10 -16.04 0.80
C ALA A 403 52.19 -15.77 2.31
N LEU A 404 51.21 -16.21 3.10
CA LEU A 404 51.23 -16.08 4.57
C LEU A 404 52.31 -16.96 5.21
N ASN A 405 52.58 -18.14 4.65
CA ASN A 405 53.58 -19.09 5.15
C ASN A 405 53.44 -19.44 6.65
N LEU A 406 52.21 -19.71 7.09
CA LEU A 406 51.90 -20.02 8.50
C LEU A 406 52.36 -21.41 8.96
N SER A 407 52.90 -22.24 8.06
CA SER A 407 53.40 -23.60 8.32
C SER A 407 54.93 -23.66 8.49
N GLY A 408 55.65 -22.54 8.30
CA GLY A 408 57.09 -22.45 8.56
C GLY A 408 58.01 -23.13 7.54
N SER A 409 57.50 -23.53 6.36
CA SER A 409 58.27 -24.30 5.36
C SER A 409 59.44 -23.56 4.72
N TRP A 410 59.55 -22.24 4.92
CA TRP A 410 60.66 -21.43 4.37
C TRP A 410 61.88 -21.34 5.31
N GLN A 411 61.78 -21.82 6.56
CA GLN A 411 62.90 -21.81 7.51
C GLN A 411 63.81 -23.04 7.42
N SER A 412 63.39 -24.12 6.76
CA SER A 412 64.27 -25.24 6.43
C SER A 412 65.12 -24.88 5.20
N GLY A 413 66.27 -24.25 5.43
CA GLY A 413 67.17 -23.72 4.39
C GLY A 413 67.80 -24.77 3.47
N THR A 414 67.01 -25.39 2.57
CA THR A 414 67.54 -26.09 1.39
C THR A 414 67.42 -25.17 0.18
N SER A 415 68.54 -24.58 -0.21
CA SER A 415 68.73 -23.72 -1.38
C SER A 415 68.64 -24.45 -2.74
N GLN A 416 67.91 -25.57 -2.81
CA GLN A 416 67.68 -26.33 -4.03
C GLN A 416 66.18 -26.65 -4.17
N GLY A 417 65.45 -25.72 -4.77
CA GLY A 417 64.02 -25.90 -5.07
C GLY A 417 63.36 -24.67 -5.69
N LEU A 418 64.11 -23.81 -6.39
CA LEU A 418 63.55 -22.65 -7.10
C LEU A 418 62.87 -23.04 -8.44
N PHE A 419 62.91 -24.33 -8.82
CA PHE A 419 62.37 -24.86 -10.08
C PHE A 419 61.76 -26.28 -9.96
N SER A 420 61.29 -26.70 -8.78
CA SER A 420 60.37 -27.84 -8.72
C SER A 420 58.94 -27.30 -8.81
N ASP A 421 58.49 -27.15 -10.05
CA ASP A 421 57.07 -26.99 -10.34
C ASP A 421 56.29 -28.23 -9.85
N GLU A 422 55.06 -27.93 -9.44
CA GLU A 422 53.91 -28.82 -9.34
C GLU A 422 53.79 -29.72 -8.09
N GLU A 423 52.70 -29.46 -7.35
CA GLU A 423 52.14 -30.26 -6.25
C GLU A 423 52.80 -30.14 -4.85
N GLN A 424 52.81 -28.92 -4.27
CA GLN A 424 52.46 -28.86 -2.84
C GLN A 424 50.99 -29.30 -2.74
N ASP A 425 50.82 -30.57 -2.41
CA ASP A 425 49.54 -31.27 -2.42
C ASP A 425 48.48 -30.46 -1.67
N LEU A 426 47.36 -30.13 -2.33
CA LEU A 426 46.18 -29.49 -1.72
C LEU A 426 45.72 -30.27 -0.47
N SER A 427 46.06 -31.56 -0.37
CA SER A 427 45.85 -32.37 0.83
C SER A 427 46.50 -31.77 2.09
N SER A 428 47.70 -31.20 1.98
CA SER A 428 48.46 -30.60 3.09
C SER A 428 47.81 -29.31 3.61
N PHE A 429 47.27 -28.47 2.72
CA PHE A 429 46.52 -27.27 3.12
C PHE A 429 45.19 -27.67 3.77
N ASN A 430 44.52 -28.68 3.21
CA ASN A 430 43.25 -29.14 3.74
C ASN A 430 43.37 -29.80 5.13
N ALA A 431 44.58 -30.16 5.58
CA ALA A 431 44.83 -30.67 6.93
C ALA A 431 44.97 -29.57 8.00
N ASP A 432 45.22 -28.30 7.62
CA ASP A 432 45.34 -27.19 8.58
C ASP A 432 43.94 -26.63 8.93
N ASN A 433 43.62 -26.62 10.22
CA ASN A 433 42.33 -26.13 10.72
C ASN A 433 42.08 -24.65 10.39
N ARG A 434 43.13 -23.82 10.36
CA ARG A 434 43.03 -22.39 10.02
C ARG A 434 42.73 -22.20 8.54
N TYR A 435 43.31 -23.03 7.68
CA TYR A 435 42.97 -23.03 6.25
C TYR A 435 41.51 -23.44 6.02
N GLN A 436 41.03 -24.48 6.72
CA GLN A 436 39.62 -24.88 6.65
C GLN A 436 38.66 -23.82 7.21
N LEU A 437 39.08 -23.09 8.25
CA LEU A 437 38.34 -21.96 8.78
C LEU A 437 38.29 -20.80 7.76
N LEU A 438 39.41 -20.44 7.13
CA LEU A 438 39.42 -19.43 6.07
C LEU A 438 38.57 -19.84 4.88
N LYS A 439 38.69 -21.09 4.43
CA LYS A 439 37.94 -21.62 3.28
C LYS A 439 36.44 -21.57 3.51
N ARG A 440 35.95 -22.03 4.67
CA ARG A 440 34.51 -21.95 5.00
C ARG A 440 34.05 -20.50 5.18
N THR A 441 34.87 -19.65 5.79
CA THR A 441 34.55 -18.23 6.03
C THR A 441 34.41 -17.49 4.71
N LEU A 442 35.39 -17.61 3.81
CA LEU A 442 35.32 -17.01 2.48
C LEU A 442 34.11 -17.55 1.69
N ALA A 443 33.81 -18.84 1.76
CA ALA A 443 32.63 -19.39 1.07
C ALA A 443 31.29 -18.79 1.55
N ARG A 444 31.18 -18.33 2.81
CA ARG A 444 29.97 -17.66 3.33
C ARG A 444 29.78 -16.26 2.75
N PHE A 445 30.87 -15.58 2.41
CA PHE A 445 30.87 -14.18 1.96
C PHE A 445 30.89 -14.00 0.45
N THR A 446 30.60 -15.04 -0.33
CA THR A 446 30.55 -14.93 -1.80
C THR A 446 29.49 -13.93 -2.28
N GLN A 447 28.38 -13.77 -1.55
CA GLN A 447 27.30 -12.83 -1.87
C GLN A 447 27.05 -11.84 -0.73
N ALA A 448 28.11 -11.40 -0.04
CA ALA A 448 28.03 -10.51 1.11
C ALA A 448 27.29 -9.19 0.83
N LYS A 449 27.41 -8.60 -0.36
CA LYS A 449 26.68 -7.38 -0.73
C LYS A 449 25.19 -7.62 -1.02
N THR A 450 24.77 -8.88 -1.15
CA THR A 450 23.36 -9.27 -1.33
C THR A 450 22.69 -9.68 -0.02
N PHE A 451 23.37 -10.49 0.80
CA PHE A 451 22.79 -11.02 2.04
C PHE A 451 23.12 -10.17 3.26
N GLY A 452 24.21 -9.42 3.25
CA GLY A 452 24.64 -8.59 4.37
C GLY A 452 24.77 -9.38 5.67
N SER A 453 24.31 -8.79 6.77
CA SER A 453 24.37 -9.37 8.12
C SER A 453 23.41 -10.55 8.34
N LEU A 454 22.63 -10.92 7.31
CA LEU A 454 21.87 -12.18 7.31
C LEU A 454 22.77 -13.41 7.16
N ILE A 455 24.03 -13.22 6.77
CA ILE A 455 25.04 -14.28 6.74
C ILE A 455 25.23 -14.81 8.16
N ASP A 456 25.06 -16.12 8.30
CA ASP A 456 25.25 -16.82 9.55
C ASP A 456 26.70 -17.28 9.73
N VAL A 457 27.32 -16.87 10.83
CA VAL A 457 28.63 -17.34 11.29
C VAL A 457 28.43 -18.00 12.66
N PRO A 458 28.79 -19.27 12.83
CA PRO A 458 28.65 -19.98 14.10
C PRO A 458 29.40 -19.27 15.22
N SER A 459 28.79 -19.17 16.41
CA SER A 459 29.46 -18.63 17.60
C SER A 459 30.64 -19.49 18.05
N ASP A 460 30.62 -20.79 17.75
CA ASP A 460 31.69 -21.73 18.09
C ASP A 460 32.99 -21.43 17.33
N ASP A 461 32.91 -20.73 16.20
CA ASP A 461 34.09 -20.29 15.44
C ASP A 461 34.74 -19.02 16.05
N HIS A 462 34.11 -18.35 17.04
CA HIS A 462 34.53 -17.04 17.56
C HIS A 462 35.99 -17.00 18.03
N GLU A 463 36.39 -17.91 18.93
CA GLU A 463 37.74 -17.93 19.49
C GLU A 463 38.80 -18.21 18.41
N GLN A 464 38.50 -19.12 17.47
CA GLN A 464 39.42 -19.44 16.37
C GLN A 464 39.55 -18.27 15.39
N LEU A 465 38.46 -17.57 15.10
CA LEU A 465 38.46 -16.37 14.26
C LEU A 465 39.23 -15.23 14.92
N LYS A 466 39.11 -15.08 16.25
CA LYS A 466 39.82 -14.09 17.05
C LYS A 466 41.33 -14.33 17.02
N GLU A 467 41.76 -15.56 17.29
CA GLU A 467 43.18 -15.95 17.23
C GLU A 467 43.77 -15.75 15.82
N LEU A 468 43.02 -16.16 14.80
CA LEU A 468 43.41 -16.01 13.41
C LEU A 468 43.55 -14.52 13.04
N LEU A 469 42.59 -13.68 13.44
CA LEU A 469 42.66 -12.24 13.20
C LEU A 469 43.88 -11.61 13.88
N SER A 470 44.17 -11.96 15.13
CA SER A 470 45.38 -11.49 15.83
C SER A 470 46.64 -11.86 15.05
N THR A 471 46.74 -13.11 14.60
CA THR A 471 47.87 -13.59 13.77
C THR A 471 48.02 -12.77 12.49
N LEU A 472 46.91 -12.48 11.79
CA LEU A 472 46.96 -11.71 10.55
C LEU A 472 47.35 -10.25 10.80
N VAL A 473 46.85 -9.63 11.87
CA VAL A 473 47.23 -8.25 12.24
C VAL A 473 48.72 -8.17 12.57
N GLU A 474 49.26 -9.11 13.33
CA GLU A 474 50.71 -9.18 13.62
C GLU A 474 51.54 -9.30 12.34
N LEU A 475 51.11 -10.12 11.38
CA LEU A 475 51.77 -10.26 10.08
C LEU A 475 51.66 -9.00 9.21
N GLN A 476 50.54 -8.28 9.29
CA GLN A 476 50.37 -7.01 8.58
C GLN A 476 51.34 -5.94 9.10
N GLU A 477 51.64 -5.92 10.39
CA GLU A 477 52.56 -4.96 11.00
C GLU A 477 54.03 -5.37 10.82
N SER A 478 54.35 -6.63 11.09
CA SER A 478 55.73 -7.11 11.27
C SER A 478 56.22 -8.11 10.21
N GLY A 479 55.35 -8.62 9.34
CA GLY A 479 55.71 -9.60 8.30
C GLY A 479 56.54 -9.04 7.14
N ASP A 480 57.01 -9.92 6.26
CA ASP A 480 57.66 -9.51 5.01
C ASP A 480 56.67 -8.87 4.02
N SER A 481 57.17 -8.31 2.90
CA SER A 481 56.32 -7.61 1.93
C SER A 481 55.20 -8.48 1.34
N MET A 482 55.39 -9.79 1.22
CA MET A 482 54.41 -10.72 0.67
C MET A 482 53.38 -11.10 1.74
N GLN A 483 53.83 -11.36 2.96
CA GLN A 483 52.97 -11.63 4.12
C GLN A 483 52.08 -10.45 4.45
N LYS A 484 52.61 -9.22 4.44
CA LYS A 484 51.85 -7.99 4.71
C LYS A 484 50.69 -7.81 3.74
N LEU A 485 50.93 -8.02 2.45
CA LEU A 485 49.91 -7.89 1.42
C LEU A 485 48.84 -8.98 1.53
N ALA A 486 49.24 -10.22 1.83
CA ALA A 486 48.31 -11.34 2.00
C ALA A 486 47.46 -11.21 3.26
N ALA A 487 48.08 -10.83 4.38
CA ALA A 487 47.39 -10.59 5.64
C ALA A 487 46.36 -9.46 5.52
N LYS A 488 46.74 -8.33 4.91
CA LYS A 488 45.83 -7.20 4.68
C LYS A 488 44.57 -7.61 3.92
N GLN A 489 44.69 -8.46 2.90
CA GLN A 489 43.53 -8.93 2.13
C GLN A 489 42.60 -9.86 2.93
N LEU A 490 43.14 -10.66 3.85
CA LEU A 490 42.34 -11.63 4.61
C LEU A 490 41.73 -11.05 5.89
N ILE A 491 42.35 -10.02 6.49
CA ILE A 491 41.86 -9.37 7.71
C ILE A 491 40.42 -8.90 7.56
N GLU A 492 40.06 -8.33 6.42
CA GLU A 492 38.72 -7.81 6.16
C GLU A 492 37.64 -8.90 6.31
N PHE A 493 37.86 -10.07 5.70
CA PHE A 493 36.93 -11.20 5.76
C PHE A 493 36.90 -11.88 7.13
N VAL A 494 38.06 -12.02 7.79
CA VAL A 494 38.12 -12.62 9.13
C VAL A 494 37.49 -11.68 10.16
N HIS A 495 37.67 -10.36 10.03
CA HIS A 495 37.10 -9.38 10.95
C HIS A 495 35.58 -9.33 10.85
N GLN A 496 35.00 -9.28 9.64
CA GLN A 496 33.55 -9.32 9.49
C GLN A 496 32.94 -10.66 9.96
N ALA A 497 33.68 -11.77 9.80
CA ALA A 497 33.28 -13.07 10.37
C ALA A 497 33.28 -13.05 11.90
N LEU A 498 34.34 -12.48 12.49
CA LEU A 498 34.48 -12.36 13.94
C LEU A 498 33.31 -11.56 14.52
N VAL A 499 32.96 -10.42 13.94
CA VAL A 499 31.81 -9.61 14.39
C VAL A 499 30.51 -10.43 14.32
N LEU A 500 30.24 -11.12 13.20
CA LEU A 500 29.03 -11.95 13.06
C LEU A 500 29.00 -13.21 13.96
N SER A 501 30.15 -13.65 14.49
CA SER A 501 30.24 -14.77 15.43
C SER A 501 29.89 -14.37 16.88
N ILE A 502 29.90 -13.07 17.20
CA ILE A 502 29.57 -12.58 18.56
C ILE A 502 28.08 -12.81 18.86
N ARG A 503 27.78 -13.00 20.15
CA ARG A 503 26.42 -12.90 20.69
C ARG A 503 26.32 -11.64 21.55
N TYR A 504 25.31 -10.83 21.26
CA TYR A 504 25.17 -9.46 21.73
C TYR A 504 24.15 -9.34 22.85
N ASP A 505 24.34 -8.37 23.74
CA ASP A 505 23.37 -8.03 24.79
C ASP A 505 22.22 -7.20 24.23
N ALA A 506 22.47 -6.39 23.21
CA ALA A 506 21.43 -5.68 22.48
C ALA A 506 21.69 -5.70 20.97
N VAL A 507 20.66 -6.03 20.19
CA VAL A 507 20.64 -5.88 18.74
C VAL A 507 19.55 -4.88 18.42
N ILE A 508 19.94 -3.71 17.92
CA ILE A 508 19.05 -2.57 17.73
C ILE A 508 19.09 -2.16 16.27
N ALA A 509 17.93 -2.08 15.60
CA ALA A 509 17.91 -1.87 14.15
C ALA A 509 16.69 -1.10 13.62
N ASN A 510 16.92 -0.35 12.55
CA ASN A 510 15.88 -0.04 11.56
C ASN A 510 16.19 -0.83 10.28
N PRO A 511 15.76 -2.10 10.18
CA PRO A 511 16.13 -2.94 9.06
C PRO A 511 15.50 -2.49 7.74
N PRO A 512 16.06 -2.92 6.59
CA PRO A 512 15.53 -2.56 5.28
C PRO A 512 14.11 -3.10 5.02
N TYR A 513 13.24 -2.27 4.43
CA TYR A 513 11.85 -2.64 4.07
C TYR A 513 11.78 -3.02 2.59
N MET A 514 11.59 -4.31 2.29
CA MET A 514 11.51 -4.81 0.91
C MET A 514 10.69 -6.10 0.86
N GLY A 515 9.45 -6.00 0.37
CA GLY A 515 8.59 -7.17 0.18
C GLY A 515 9.13 -8.12 -0.90
N ALA A 516 8.68 -9.38 -0.87
CA ALA A 516 9.17 -10.46 -1.75
C ALA A 516 9.07 -10.22 -3.28
N LYS A 517 8.36 -9.17 -3.72
CA LYS A 517 8.32 -8.73 -5.13
C LYS A 517 9.51 -7.83 -5.52
N GLY A 518 10.12 -7.14 -4.57
CA GLY A 518 11.30 -6.30 -4.78
C GLY A 518 12.62 -7.07 -4.73
N MET A 519 12.65 -8.21 -4.04
CA MET A 519 13.85 -9.06 -3.90
C MET A 519 14.31 -9.65 -5.24
N ASN A 520 15.62 -9.66 -5.48
CA ASN A 520 16.24 -10.40 -6.58
C ASN A 520 16.12 -11.93 -6.40
N ALA A 521 16.49 -12.70 -7.42
CA ALA A 521 16.34 -14.15 -7.44
C ALA A 521 17.09 -14.84 -6.29
N ASP A 522 18.36 -14.47 -6.08
CA ASP A 522 19.24 -15.08 -5.08
C ASP A 522 18.75 -14.80 -3.66
N LEU A 523 18.40 -13.55 -3.35
CA LEU A 523 17.84 -13.16 -2.05
C LEU A 523 16.51 -13.86 -1.78
N LYS A 524 15.66 -14.01 -2.81
CA LYS A 524 14.37 -14.71 -2.68
C LYS A 524 14.55 -16.20 -2.43
N GLU A 525 15.50 -16.85 -3.09
CA GLU A 525 15.83 -18.26 -2.84
C GLU A 525 16.41 -18.45 -1.44
N PHE A 526 17.36 -17.59 -1.05
CA PHE A 526 17.95 -17.57 0.28
C PHE A 526 16.88 -17.39 1.37
N ALA A 527 15.99 -16.39 1.23
CA ALA A 527 14.89 -16.13 2.15
C ALA A 527 13.95 -17.34 2.27
N LYS A 528 13.58 -17.96 1.14
CA LYS A 528 12.71 -19.14 1.13
C LYS A 528 13.33 -20.34 1.86
N LYS A 529 14.66 -20.51 1.75
CA LYS A 529 15.39 -21.64 2.33
C LYS A 529 15.72 -21.45 3.81
N GLN A 530 16.20 -20.25 4.19
CA GLN A 530 16.73 -19.99 5.54
C GLN A 530 15.72 -19.35 6.50
N TYR A 531 14.69 -18.69 5.94
CA TYR A 531 13.74 -17.86 6.69
C TYR A 531 12.29 -18.10 6.22
N PRO A 532 11.81 -19.35 6.21
CA PRO A 532 10.51 -19.71 5.59
C PRO A 532 9.31 -18.98 6.22
N ASN A 533 9.44 -18.57 7.49
CA ASN A 533 8.40 -17.94 8.31
C ASN A 533 8.37 -16.41 8.18
N SER A 534 9.45 -15.81 7.69
CA SER A 534 9.63 -14.36 7.60
C SER A 534 9.97 -13.86 6.18
N LYS A 535 10.12 -14.77 5.20
CA LYS A 535 10.44 -14.51 3.77
C LYS A 535 9.57 -13.50 3.02
N SER A 536 8.44 -13.09 3.60
CA SER A 536 7.49 -12.18 2.97
C SER A 536 8.06 -10.76 2.83
N ASP A 537 8.94 -10.35 3.74
CA ASP A 537 9.63 -9.06 3.70
C ASP A 537 11.00 -9.12 4.41
N LEU A 538 11.95 -8.31 3.94
CA LEU A 538 13.32 -8.28 4.46
C LEU A 538 13.39 -7.82 5.92
N PHE A 539 12.53 -6.89 6.37
CA PHE A 539 12.52 -6.46 7.77
C PHE A 539 12.22 -7.63 8.72
N ALA A 540 11.32 -8.54 8.30
CA ALA A 540 10.91 -9.68 9.11
C ALA A 540 12.04 -10.73 9.17
N ILE A 541 12.81 -10.86 8.09
CA ILE A 541 14.01 -11.71 8.08
C ILE A 541 15.06 -11.17 9.06
N PHE A 542 15.27 -9.85 9.09
CA PHE A 542 16.16 -9.20 10.06
C PHE A 542 15.66 -9.34 11.51
N MET A 543 14.34 -9.28 11.72
CA MET A 543 13.73 -9.56 13.03
C MET A 543 14.14 -10.95 13.54
N GLU A 544 13.96 -11.98 12.72
CA GLU A 544 14.33 -13.37 13.07
C GLU A 544 15.85 -13.54 13.21
N ARG A 545 16.65 -12.91 12.33
CA ARG A 545 18.11 -12.96 12.39
C ARG A 545 18.66 -12.33 13.67
N ALA A 546 18.10 -11.21 14.11
CA ALA A 546 18.56 -10.50 15.30
C ALA A 546 18.50 -11.39 16.56
N PHE A 547 17.46 -12.21 16.74
CA PHE A 547 17.40 -13.16 17.86
C PHE A 547 18.53 -14.20 17.84
N ARG A 548 18.97 -14.63 16.64
CA ARG A 548 20.12 -15.55 16.50
C ARG A 548 21.47 -14.89 16.79
N LEU A 549 21.52 -13.55 16.81
CA LEU A 549 22.69 -12.76 17.16
C LEU A 549 22.71 -12.36 18.65
N LEU A 550 21.66 -12.64 19.42
CA LEU A 550 21.58 -12.28 20.83
C LEU A 550 22.17 -13.34 21.75
N SER A 551 22.67 -12.90 22.90
CA SER A 551 22.89 -13.74 24.07
C SER A 551 21.55 -14.23 24.65
N GLN A 552 21.58 -15.21 25.57
CA GLN A 552 20.37 -15.86 26.12
C GLN A 552 19.38 -14.89 26.79
N HIS A 553 19.85 -13.74 27.28
CA HIS A 553 19.02 -12.71 27.94
C HIS A 553 19.17 -11.34 27.26
N GLY A 554 19.53 -11.34 25.97
CA GLY A 554 19.70 -10.12 25.20
C GLY A 554 18.38 -9.47 24.77
N TRP A 555 18.49 -8.25 24.25
CA TRP A 555 17.39 -7.39 23.84
C TRP A 555 17.39 -7.18 22.33
N ASN A 556 16.29 -7.53 21.68
CA ASN A 556 16.03 -7.16 20.29
C ASN A 556 15.15 -5.92 20.28
N ALA A 557 15.63 -4.82 19.68
CA ALA A 557 14.87 -3.58 19.62
C ALA A 557 14.82 -3.06 18.17
N GLN A 558 13.64 -3.02 17.56
CA GLN A 558 13.54 -2.63 16.15
C GLN A 558 12.35 -1.72 15.85
N ILE A 559 12.49 -0.96 14.77
CA ILE A 559 11.36 -0.36 14.07
C ILE A 559 11.06 -1.12 12.77
N ASN A 560 9.82 -1.60 12.62
CA ASN A 560 9.41 -2.41 11.48
C ASN A 560 8.04 -1.99 10.96
N MET A 561 7.65 -2.51 9.78
CA MET A 561 6.29 -2.33 9.28
C MET A 561 5.28 -3.13 10.12
N GLN A 562 4.16 -2.52 10.53
CA GLN A 562 3.16 -3.16 11.41
C GLN A 562 2.46 -4.40 10.83
N SER A 563 2.65 -4.69 9.53
CA SER A 563 2.02 -5.82 8.84
C SER A 563 2.27 -7.18 9.50
N TRP A 564 3.44 -7.37 10.14
CA TRP A 564 3.77 -8.61 10.85
C TRP A 564 2.88 -8.87 12.05
N MET A 565 2.26 -7.84 12.64
CA MET A 565 1.36 -7.97 13.79
C MET A 565 0.03 -8.64 13.42
N PHE A 566 -0.36 -8.64 12.14
CA PHE A 566 -1.73 -8.98 11.73
C PHE A 566 -1.82 -9.98 10.58
N LEU A 567 -0.97 -9.88 9.56
CA LEU A 567 -1.17 -10.66 8.33
C LEU A 567 -0.85 -12.14 8.54
N SER A 568 -1.62 -13.02 7.90
CA SER A 568 -1.45 -14.48 7.97
C SER A 568 -0.09 -14.94 7.42
N SER A 569 0.54 -14.18 6.52
CA SER A 569 1.88 -14.45 6.01
C SER A 569 2.98 -14.42 7.08
N TYR A 570 2.69 -13.90 8.28
CA TYR A 570 3.59 -13.81 9.43
C TYR A 570 3.06 -14.57 10.65
N GLU A 571 2.03 -15.41 10.50
CA GLU A 571 1.43 -16.16 11.61
C GLU A 571 2.45 -17.05 12.33
N GLN A 572 3.23 -17.82 11.58
CA GLN A 572 4.27 -18.67 12.18
C GLN A 572 5.36 -17.85 12.87
N LEU A 573 5.75 -16.70 12.30
CA LEU A 573 6.70 -15.78 12.93
C LEU A 573 6.15 -15.30 14.27
N ARG A 574 4.89 -14.84 14.33
CA ARG A 574 4.26 -14.38 15.58
C ARG A 574 4.19 -15.51 16.62
N ASN A 575 3.81 -16.71 16.23
CA ASN A 575 3.77 -17.85 17.15
C ASN A 575 5.14 -18.11 17.77
N ASN A 576 6.21 -18.17 16.96
CA ASN A 576 7.58 -18.32 17.46
C ASN A 576 7.96 -17.18 18.44
N LEU A 577 7.66 -15.92 18.09
CA LEU A 577 7.94 -14.78 18.98
C LEU A 577 7.22 -14.89 20.33
N LEU A 578 5.98 -15.38 20.33
CA LEU A 578 5.17 -15.51 21.54
C LEU A 578 5.52 -16.76 22.36
N GLU A 579 6.13 -17.77 21.76
CA GLU A 579 6.57 -19.02 22.40
C GLU A 579 7.96 -18.88 23.03
N ASP A 580 8.89 -18.25 22.33
CA ASP A 580 10.31 -18.26 22.69
C ASP A 580 10.79 -16.94 23.34
N HIS A 581 10.02 -15.86 23.22
CA HIS A 581 10.46 -14.50 23.60
C HIS A 581 9.41 -13.73 24.42
N THR A 582 9.80 -12.57 24.94
CA THR A 582 8.92 -11.69 25.73
C THR A 582 8.92 -10.26 25.17
N PHE A 583 7.78 -9.77 24.71
CA PHE A 583 7.51 -8.37 24.44
C PHE A 583 7.60 -7.57 25.72
N ILE A 584 8.27 -6.42 25.65
CA ILE A 584 8.58 -5.61 26.81
C ILE A 584 7.85 -4.28 26.70
N THR A 585 8.05 -3.62 25.56
CA THR A 585 7.30 -2.42 25.20
C THR A 585 7.19 -2.29 23.69
N MET A 586 6.14 -1.62 23.23
CA MET A 586 5.96 -1.31 21.83
C MET A 586 5.21 0.02 21.64
N ALA A 587 5.79 0.93 20.88
CA ALA A 587 5.11 2.08 20.31
C ALA A 587 4.55 1.71 18.93
N HIS A 588 3.23 1.58 18.82
CA HIS A 588 2.53 1.27 17.58
C HIS A 588 2.21 2.58 16.84
N LEU A 589 3.00 2.91 15.81
CA LEU A 589 3.04 4.24 15.21
C LEU A 589 2.11 4.43 14.02
N GLY A 590 1.74 3.37 13.28
CA GLY A 590 0.89 3.51 12.09
C GLY A 590 1.52 4.39 10.99
N ALA A 591 0.69 5.00 10.15
CA ALA A 591 1.12 5.84 9.02
C ALA A 591 1.72 7.17 9.47
N ARG A 592 2.57 7.82 8.67
CA ARG A 592 3.14 9.17 8.96
C ARG A 592 3.99 9.24 10.25
N ALA A 593 4.57 8.11 10.64
CA ALA A 593 5.58 8.05 11.71
C ALA A 593 6.89 8.76 11.34
N PHE A 594 7.14 8.92 10.03
CA PHE A 594 8.30 9.62 9.47
C PHE A 594 7.80 10.87 8.74
N GLY A 595 8.16 12.06 9.20
CA GLY A 595 7.71 13.34 8.66
C GLY A 595 8.11 13.57 7.20
N GLN A 596 9.04 12.78 6.67
CA GLN A 596 9.54 12.87 5.30
C GLN A 596 8.76 12.02 4.29
N ILE A 597 7.92 11.10 4.75
CA ILE A 597 7.15 10.19 3.91
C ILE A 597 5.72 10.71 3.84
N SER A 598 5.33 11.20 2.67
CA SER A 598 3.93 11.54 2.40
C SER A 598 3.13 10.26 2.12
N GLY A 599 2.01 10.07 2.83
CA GLY A 599 1.05 9.00 2.57
C GLY A 599 0.98 7.91 3.64
N GLU A 600 0.18 6.88 3.36
CA GLU A 600 -0.19 5.80 4.29
C GLU A 600 0.47 4.46 3.95
N VAL A 601 1.40 4.45 3.01
CA VAL A 601 2.07 3.25 2.50
C VAL A 601 3.00 2.64 3.55
N VAL A 602 3.71 3.47 4.33
CA VAL A 602 4.62 3.03 5.38
C VAL A 602 3.91 3.19 6.72
N GLN A 603 3.54 2.06 7.32
CA GLN A 603 2.91 1.99 8.64
C GLN A 603 3.82 1.20 9.57
N THR A 604 4.32 1.82 10.64
CA THR A 604 5.38 1.21 11.46
C THR A 604 5.01 1.01 12.92
N THR A 605 5.84 0.22 13.58
CA THR A 605 5.85 0.03 15.03
C THR A 605 7.30 -0.11 15.49
N ALA A 606 7.63 0.52 16.61
CA ALA A 606 8.90 0.36 17.30
C ALA A 606 8.68 -0.50 18.54
N TRP A 607 9.49 -1.53 18.75
CA TRP A 607 9.29 -2.49 19.82
C TRP A 607 10.60 -2.95 20.44
N VAL A 608 10.52 -3.44 21.68
CA VAL A 608 11.60 -4.12 22.38
C VAL A 608 11.11 -5.48 22.85
N ILE A 609 11.85 -6.54 22.51
CA ILE A 609 11.59 -7.93 22.87
C ILE A 609 12.85 -8.51 23.55
N HIS A 610 12.65 -9.18 24.68
CA HIS A 610 13.67 -9.91 25.41
C HIS A 610 13.79 -11.35 24.89
N ASN A 611 15.03 -11.84 24.73
CA ASN A 611 15.37 -13.15 24.12
C ASN A 611 15.10 -14.37 25.03
N ASN A 612 14.06 -14.31 25.84
CA ASN A 612 13.57 -15.44 26.62
C ASN A 612 12.09 -15.23 26.94
N HIS A 613 11.31 -16.30 26.89
CA HIS A 613 9.89 -16.26 27.25
C HIS A 613 9.71 -16.22 28.78
N ILE A 614 8.92 -15.26 29.24
CA ILE A 614 8.50 -15.08 30.64
C ILE A 614 6.99 -15.23 30.65
N LYS A 615 6.53 -16.31 31.28
CA LYS A 615 5.12 -16.69 31.26
C LYS A 615 4.28 -15.64 32.00
N GLU A 616 3.13 -15.28 31.43
CA GLU A 616 2.19 -14.27 31.96
C GLU A 616 2.75 -12.84 32.08
N TYR A 617 3.88 -12.53 31.43
CA TYR A 617 4.42 -11.17 31.44
C TYR A 617 3.43 -10.17 30.82
N GLN A 618 3.28 -9.00 31.44
CA GLN A 618 2.43 -7.90 30.99
C GLN A 618 3.27 -6.79 30.35
N PRO A 619 3.33 -6.68 29.01
CA PRO A 619 4.08 -5.64 28.33
C PRO A 619 3.35 -4.29 28.33
N THR A 620 4.09 -3.20 28.15
CA THR A 620 3.53 -1.85 28.01
C THR A 620 3.47 -1.42 26.53
N PHE A 621 2.27 -1.29 25.98
CA PHE A 621 2.04 -0.86 24.60
C PHE A 621 1.52 0.58 24.54
N TYR A 622 1.93 1.35 23.53
CA TYR A 622 1.38 2.67 23.23
C TYR A 622 0.75 2.67 21.84
N ARG A 623 -0.53 3.05 21.73
CA ARG A 623 -1.22 3.16 20.44
C ARG A 623 -1.16 4.59 19.91
N LEU A 624 -0.22 4.84 19.00
CA LEU A 624 0.12 6.17 18.48
C LEU A 624 -0.12 6.24 16.96
N ILE A 625 -1.26 5.71 16.51
CA ILE A 625 -1.57 5.56 15.08
C ILE A 625 -2.12 6.84 14.42
N ASP A 626 -2.56 7.80 15.24
CA ASP A 626 -3.12 9.08 14.81
C ASP A 626 -2.09 10.21 14.87
N GLY A 627 -2.32 11.28 14.10
CA GLY A 627 -1.44 12.46 14.09
C GLY A 627 -0.19 12.33 13.20
N ASN A 628 0.67 13.36 13.26
CA ASN A 628 1.98 13.42 12.60
C ASN A 628 3.11 12.96 13.55
N GLU A 629 4.36 12.94 13.08
CA GLU A 629 5.53 12.53 13.87
C GLU A 629 5.62 13.25 15.23
N GLU A 630 5.45 14.57 15.24
CA GLU A 630 5.58 15.41 16.43
C GLU A 630 4.45 15.15 17.44
N ALA A 631 3.21 15.01 16.97
CA ALA A 631 2.07 14.65 17.82
C ALA A 631 2.27 13.27 18.49
N LYS A 632 2.85 12.30 17.77
CA LYS A 632 3.12 10.96 18.31
C LYS A 632 4.21 10.97 19.36
N GLN A 633 5.27 11.75 19.13
CA GLN A 633 6.33 11.95 20.12
C GLN A 633 5.77 12.53 21.42
N GLN A 634 4.96 13.58 21.32
CA GLN A 634 4.32 14.20 22.50
C GLN A 634 3.37 13.24 23.21
N ALA A 635 2.53 12.50 22.46
CA ALA A 635 1.63 11.51 23.03
C ALA A 635 2.38 10.40 23.79
N LEU A 636 3.53 9.93 23.28
CA LEU A 636 4.38 8.96 23.99
C LEU A 636 4.93 9.55 25.30
N LEU A 637 5.48 10.77 25.26
CA LEU A 637 6.03 11.45 26.43
C LEU A 637 4.97 11.69 27.52
N ASN A 638 3.75 12.06 27.08
CA ASN A 638 2.59 12.26 27.96
C ASN A 638 1.93 10.96 28.43
N ARG A 639 2.39 9.80 27.95
CA ARG A 639 1.83 8.47 28.26
C ARG A 639 0.37 8.32 27.82
N GLU A 640 -0.01 8.98 26.73
CA GLU A 640 -1.34 8.87 26.15
C GLU A 640 -1.51 7.51 25.43
N ASN A 641 -2.74 6.96 25.45
CA ASN A 641 -3.08 5.69 24.80
C ASN A 641 -2.18 4.51 25.21
N GLU A 642 -1.85 4.43 26.50
CA GLU A 642 -1.10 3.32 27.12
C GLU A 642 -1.99 2.10 27.39
N PHE A 643 -1.46 0.91 27.12
CA PHE A 643 -2.09 -0.39 27.37
C PHE A 643 -1.09 -1.32 28.06
N ALA A 644 -1.37 -1.68 29.31
CA ALA A 644 -0.47 -2.47 30.16
C ALA A 644 -1.15 -3.65 30.88
N ALA A 645 -2.44 -3.91 30.59
CA ALA A 645 -3.25 -4.88 31.34
C ALA A 645 -3.27 -6.30 30.73
N THR A 646 -2.78 -6.46 29.50
CA THR A 646 -2.88 -7.71 28.74
C THR A 646 -1.59 -8.51 28.87
N ALA A 647 -1.69 -9.76 29.34
CA ALA A 647 -0.56 -10.66 29.34
C ALA A 647 -0.23 -11.07 27.89
N GLN A 648 1.05 -11.16 27.54
CA GLN A 648 1.46 -11.53 26.18
C GLN A 648 0.83 -12.86 25.72
N ASP A 649 0.74 -13.85 26.62
CA ASP A 649 0.22 -15.18 26.31
C ASP A 649 -1.25 -15.15 25.88
N ASP A 650 -2.02 -14.11 26.25
CA ASP A 650 -3.40 -13.95 25.82
C ASP A 650 -3.53 -13.74 24.30
N PHE A 651 -2.48 -13.29 23.60
CA PHE A 651 -2.51 -13.17 22.13
C PHE A 651 -2.67 -14.53 21.44
N LYS A 652 -2.20 -15.63 22.06
CA LYS A 652 -2.34 -17.00 21.53
C LYS A 652 -3.81 -17.48 21.52
N LYS A 653 -4.69 -16.82 22.28
CA LYS A 653 -6.13 -17.14 22.29
C LYS A 653 -6.81 -16.76 20.97
N ILE A 654 -6.29 -15.75 20.26
CA ILE A 654 -6.87 -15.27 19.02
C ILE A 654 -6.34 -16.13 17.85
N PRO A 655 -7.19 -16.62 16.95
CA PRO A 655 -6.75 -17.34 15.75
C PRO A 655 -5.73 -16.55 14.94
N GLY A 656 -4.60 -17.20 14.64
CA GLY A 656 -3.45 -16.58 13.96
C GLY A 656 -2.59 -15.68 14.84
N SER A 657 -2.85 -15.61 16.15
CA SER A 657 -2.09 -14.89 17.17
C SER A 657 -1.72 -13.44 16.83
N PRO A 658 -2.64 -12.58 16.34
CA PRO A 658 -2.34 -11.18 16.11
C PRO A 658 -2.01 -10.44 17.42
N ILE A 659 -1.09 -9.48 17.35
CA ILE A 659 -0.67 -8.68 18.52
C ILE A 659 -1.68 -7.55 18.75
N ALA A 660 -2.88 -7.90 19.23
CA ALA A 660 -4.02 -7.01 19.39
C ALA A 660 -4.18 -6.53 20.84
N TYR A 661 -3.17 -5.83 21.35
CA TYR A 661 -3.06 -5.41 22.76
C TYR A 661 -4.18 -4.48 23.26
N TRP A 662 -4.88 -3.78 22.35
CA TRP A 662 -5.97 -2.86 22.68
C TRP A 662 -7.31 -3.55 22.93
N VAL A 663 -7.38 -4.86 22.71
CA VAL A 663 -8.60 -5.64 22.81
C VAL A 663 -8.91 -5.93 24.28
N ALA A 664 -10.16 -5.67 24.67
CA ALA A 664 -10.65 -5.96 26.01
C ALA A 664 -10.63 -7.47 26.30
N LYS A 665 -10.33 -7.85 27.56
CA LYS A 665 -10.16 -9.25 27.97
C LYS A 665 -11.41 -10.09 27.75
N GLU A 666 -12.59 -9.48 27.89
CA GLU A 666 -13.89 -10.06 27.63
C GLU A 666 -14.01 -10.53 26.17
N ILE A 667 -13.58 -9.70 25.22
CA ILE A 667 -13.57 -10.04 23.78
C ILE A 667 -12.52 -11.12 23.50
N LEU A 668 -11.32 -11.04 24.09
CA LEU A 668 -10.28 -12.07 23.92
C LEU A 668 -10.78 -13.46 24.34
N ASN A 669 -11.47 -13.54 25.48
CA ASN A 669 -11.96 -14.81 26.02
C ASN A 669 -13.04 -15.46 25.14
N THR A 670 -13.76 -14.69 24.30
CA THR A 670 -14.73 -15.27 23.36
C THR A 670 -14.08 -16.21 22.34
N PHE A 671 -12.79 -16.01 22.00
CA PHE A 671 -12.07 -16.88 21.06
C PHE A 671 -11.72 -18.27 21.64
N MET A 672 -11.96 -18.51 22.93
CA MET A 672 -11.77 -19.84 23.54
C MET A 672 -12.90 -20.82 23.21
N ASP A 673 -14.04 -20.33 22.71
CA ASP A 673 -15.12 -21.18 22.25
C ASP A 673 -14.78 -21.91 20.94
N ALA A 674 -15.45 -23.03 20.68
CA ALA A 674 -15.22 -23.80 19.46
C ALA A 674 -15.47 -22.94 18.20
N PRO A 675 -14.60 -23.00 17.18
CA PRO A 675 -14.74 -22.14 15.99
C PRO A 675 -15.88 -22.62 15.07
N ILE A 676 -16.43 -21.72 14.24
CA ILE A 676 -17.47 -22.02 13.25
C ILE A 676 -17.07 -23.19 12.33
N SER A 677 -15.79 -23.29 11.98
CA SER A 677 -15.23 -24.40 11.18
C SER A 677 -15.48 -25.80 11.77
N SER A 678 -15.71 -25.91 13.08
CA SER A 678 -16.00 -27.20 13.74
C SER A 678 -17.41 -27.72 13.47
N VAL A 679 -18.35 -26.84 13.07
CA VAL A 679 -19.78 -27.15 12.94
C VAL A 679 -20.41 -26.74 11.61
N ALA A 680 -19.76 -25.86 10.85
CA ALA A 680 -20.27 -25.35 9.59
C ALA A 680 -19.19 -25.29 8.50
N LYS A 681 -19.61 -25.24 7.23
CA LYS A 681 -18.70 -25.24 6.08
C LYS A 681 -18.71 -23.87 5.41
N THR A 682 -17.66 -23.08 5.61
CA THR A 682 -17.42 -21.84 4.85
C THR A 682 -16.80 -22.18 3.49
N ARG A 683 -17.35 -21.63 2.38
CA ARG A 683 -16.92 -21.97 1.01
C ARG A 683 -16.98 -20.74 0.10
N VAL A 684 -16.12 -20.76 -0.92
CA VAL A 684 -16.22 -19.90 -2.12
C VAL A 684 -16.76 -20.73 -3.28
N GLY A 685 -17.52 -20.12 -4.17
CA GLY A 685 -18.21 -20.87 -5.23
C GLY A 685 -17.53 -20.78 -6.59
N CYS A 686 -18.33 -20.56 -7.62
CA CYS A 686 -17.90 -20.47 -9.01
C CYS A 686 -17.15 -19.16 -9.28
N GLN A 687 -16.04 -19.23 -10.02
CA GLN A 687 -15.40 -18.09 -10.64
C GLN A 687 -15.50 -18.27 -12.16
N THR A 688 -16.35 -17.48 -12.81
CA THR A 688 -16.66 -17.61 -14.24
C THR A 688 -15.46 -17.36 -15.15
N SER A 689 -14.46 -16.61 -14.68
CA SER A 689 -13.30 -16.14 -15.45
C SER A 689 -13.62 -15.21 -16.64
N ASP A 690 -14.89 -15.02 -16.97
CA ASP A 690 -15.41 -14.00 -17.89
C ASP A 690 -16.84 -13.59 -17.48
N ASN A 691 -16.94 -12.54 -16.68
CA ASN A 691 -18.25 -12.06 -16.22
C ASN A 691 -19.12 -11.53 -17.37
N ASN A 692 -18.53 -10.96 -18.43
CA ASN A 692 -19.32 -10.39 -19.53
C ASN A 692 -19.94 -11.48 -20.40
N ARG A 693 -19.31 -12.66 -20.49
CA ARG A 693 -19.88 -13.81 -21.19
C ARG A 693 -20.99 -14.49 -20.38
N PHE A 694 -20.75 -14.76 -19.11
CA PHE A 694 -21.59 -15.68 -18.33
C PHE A 694 -22.59 -15.03 -17.39
N LEU A 695 -22.46 -13.74 -17.06
CA LEU A 695 -23.34 -13.08 -16.09
C LEU A 695 -24.18 -11.98 -16.71
N ARG A 696 -25.41 -11.84 -16.22
CA ARG A 696 -26.35 -10.76 -16.55
C ARG A 696 -27.01 -10.24 -15.28
N LEU A 697 -27.51 -9.01 -15.31
CA LEU A 697 -28.56 -8.62 -14.37
C LEU A 697 -29.87 -9.31 -14.81
N TRP A 698 -30.69 -9.75 -13.84
CA TRP A 698 -31.86 -10.59 -14.12
C TRP A 698 -32.84 -9.97 -15.13
N HIS A 699 -32.96 -8.64 -15.15
CA HIS A 699 -33.87 -7.91 -16.03
C HIS A 699 -33.39 -7.80 -17.49
N GLU A 700 -32.13 -8.15 -17.77
CA GLU A 700 -31.56 -8.13 -19.12
C GLU A 700 -32.03 -9.31 -19.98
N VAL A 701 -32.39 -10.43 -19.36
CA VAL A 701 -32.64 -11.72 -20.02
C VAL A 701 -34.12 -12.11 -19.99
N PRO A 702 -34.59 -13.01 -20.87
CA PRO A 702 -35.99 -13.42 -20.90
C PRO A 702 -36.39 -14.20 -19.65
N VAL A 703 -37.53 -13.83 -19.03
CA VAL A 703 -38.02 -14.53 -17.83
C VAL A 703 -38.40 -15.99 -18.12
N ASN A 704 -38.84 -16.30 -19.33
CA ASN A 704 -39.21 -17.66 -19.78
C ASN A 704 -38.00 -18.57 -20.07
N THR A 705 -36.77 -18.08 -19.88
CA THR A 705 -35.53 -18.86 -19.96
C THR A 705 -34.78 -18.89 -18.62
N SER A 706 -35.42 -18.39 -17.56
CA SER A 706 -34.84 -18.18 -16.24
C SER A 706 -35.60 -18.96 -15.17
N MET A 707 -34.88 -19.50 -14.17
CA MET A 707 -35.47 -20.17 -13.00
C MET A 707 -34.84 -19.66 -11.72
N TYR A 708 -35.65 -19.17 -10.78
CA TYR A 708 -35.18 -18.44 -9.60
C TYR A 708 -35.22 -19.25 -8.29
N ASP A 709 -35.83 -20.43 -8.30
CA ASP A 709 -36.21 -21.20 -7.11
C ASP A 709 -35.85 -22.69 -7.19
N SER A 710 -34.89 -23.06 -8.05
CA SER A 710 -34.44 -24.46 -8.17
C SER A 710 -33.92 -25.01 -6.84
N SER A 711 -34.51 -26.11 -6.36
CA SER A 711 -34.16 -26.73 -5.08
C SER A 711 -32.88 -27.58 -5.15
N SER A 712 -32.45 -27.95 -6.35
CA SER A 712 -31.29 -28.82 -6.57
C SER A 712 -30.63 -28.62 -7.93
N LYS A 713 -29.48 -29.28 -8.12
CA LYS A 713 -28.82 -29.36 -9.44
C LYS A 713 -29.60 -30.17 -10.46
N ASP A 714 -30.17 -31.29 -10.01
CA ASP A 714 -30.86 -32.23 -10.89
C ASP A 714 -32.14 -31.58 -11.44
N GLU A 715 -32.82 -30.78 -10.60
CA GLU A 715 -33.93 -29.95 -11.03
C GLU A 715 -33.49 -28.87 -12.03
N ALA A 716 -32.41 -28.14 -11.72
CA ALA A 716 -31.86 -27.12 -12.63
C ALA A 716 -31.51 -27.70 -14.01
N GLU A 717 -30.84 -28.86 -14.05
CA GLU A 717 -30.49 -29.56 -15.29
C GLU A 717 -31.73 -30.05 -16.04
N SER A 718 -32.69 -30.65 -15.34
CA SER A 718 -33.93 -31.17 -15.94
C SER A 718 -34.87 -30.07 -16.47
N SER A 719 -34.74 -28.84 -15.94
CA SER A 719 -35.57 -27.70 -16.33
C SER A 719 -35.30 -27.20 -17.75
N GLY A 720 -34.08 -27.42 -18.27
CA GLY A 720 -33.64 -26.89 -19.56
C GLY A 720 -33.53 -25.36 -19.62
N PHE A 721 -33.66 -24.65 -18.50
CA PHE A 721 -33.47 -23.21 -18.44
C PHE A 721 -31.99 -22.83 -18.55
N LYS A 722 -31.75 -21.58 -18.96
CA LYS A 722 -30.40 -21.05 -19.19
C LYS A 722 -29.91 -20.22 -18.01
N TRP A 723 -30.77 -19.37 -17.45
CA TRP A 723 -30.38 -18.39 -16.45
C TRP A 723 -30.83 -18.77 -15.05
N PHE A 724 -29.88 -18.80 -14.12
CA PHE A 724 -30.13 -19.11 -12.70
C PHE A 724 -29.52 -18.04 -11.79
N PRO A 725 -30.09 -17.77 -10.60
CA PRO A 725 -29.55 -16.81 -9.64
C PRO A 725 -28.06 -17.04 -9.34
N TYR A 726 -27.31 -15.95 -9.29
CA TYR A 726 -25.88 -15.95 -9.02
C TYR A 726 -25.53 -14.93 -7.94
N ASN A 727 -25.21 -15.42 -6.75
CA ASN A 727 -24.81 -14.57 -5.63
C ASN A 727 -23.38 -14.05 -5.80
N LYS A 728 -23.26 -12.79 -6.24
CA LYS A 728 -21.99 -12.08 -6.43
C LYS A 728 -21.55 -11.24 -5.22
N GLY A 729 -22.17 -11.46 -4.05
CA GLY A 729 -22.09 -10.51 -2.95
C GLY A 729 -22.93 -9.27 -3.26
N GLY A 730 -22.48 -8.09 -2.84
CA GLY A 730 -23.14 -6.83 -3.15
C GLY A 730 -22.82 -5.72 -2.16
N SER A 731 -23.61 -4.64 -2.20
CA SER A 731 -23.52 -3.52 -1.26
C SER A 731 -23.88 -3.94 0.16
N TYR A 732 -23.51 -3.12 1.14
CA TYR A 732 -23.89 -3.33 2.54
C TYR A 732 -25.40 -3.49 2.68
N ARG A 733 -25.83 -4.66 3.17
CA ARG A 733 -27.24 -4.98 3.45
C ARG A 733 -27.31 -6.19 4.38
N LYS A 734 -28.08 -6.06 5.46
CA LYS A 734 -28.69 -7.11 6.28
C LYS A 734 -30.20 -7.08 6.00
N TRP A 735 -30.99 -8.14 6.15
CA TRP A 735 -30.70 -9.54 6.42
C TRP A 735 -30.95 -10.42 5.18
N TYR A 736 -31.39 -9.79 4.08
CA TYR A 736 -31.78 -10.39 2.81
C TYR A 736 -31.56 -9.37 1.67
N GLY A 737 -31.38 -9.81 0.43
CA GLY A 737 -31.28 -8.97 -0.77
C GLY A 737 -29.97 -9.11 -1.53
N ASN A 738 -29.65 -8.13 -2.40
CA ASN A 738 -28.55 -8.17 -3.38
C ASN A 738 -28.66 -9.31 -4.42
N GLN A 739 -29.87 -9.78 -4.64
CA GLN A 739 -30.18 -10.83 -5.61
C GLN A 739 -30.40 -10.19 -6.98
N GLU A 740 -29.30 -9.82 -7.65
CA GLU A 740 -29.35 -9.00 -8.87
C GLU A 740 -28.86 -9.75 -10.11
N TYR A 741 -27.93 -10.70 -9.93
CA TYR A 741 -27.24 -11.36 -11.01
C TYR A 741 -27.82 -12.75 -11.29
N VAL A 742 -27.78 -13.14 -12.55
CA VAL A 742 -28.00 -14.49 -13.03
C VAL A 742 -26.77 -14.97 -13.81
N ILE A 743 -26.55 -16.29 -13.81
CA ILE A 743 -25.47 -16.96 -14.53
C ILE A 743 -26.05 -17.88 -15.61
N ASN A 744 -25.37 -17.97 -16.76
CA ASN A 744 -25.63 -19.04 -17.72
C ASN A 744 -25.22 -20.39 -17.11
N TRP A 745 -26.22 -21.18 -16.75
CA TRP A 745 -26.06 -22.53 -16.22
C TRP A 745 -26.83 -23.59 -17.05
N GLU A 746 -27.10 -23.27 -18.31
CA GLU A 746 -27.67 -24.22 -19.27
C GLU A 746 -26.87 -25.52 -19.32
N ASN A 747 -27.57 -26.66 -19.45
CA ASN A 747 -26.96 -27.99 -19.46
C ASN A 747 -25.97 -28.21 -18.28
N ALA A 748 -26.42 -27.85 -17.07
CA ALA A 748 -25.62 -27.90 -15.84
C ALA A 748 -24.31 -27.08 -15.89
N GLY A 749 -24.27 -26.00 -16.68
CA GLY A 749 -23.15 -25.08 -16.80
C GLY A 749 -22.04 -25.57 -17.75
N GLU A 750 -22.36 -26.45 -18.71
CA GLU A 750 -21.39 -27.05 -19.65
C GLU A 750 -20.42 -26.02 -20.24
N GLU A 751 -20.93 -24.87 -20.70
CA GLU A 751 -20.11 -23.80 -21.29
C GLU A 751 -19.11 -23.20 -20.29
N VAL A 752 -19.53 -23.00 -19.03
CA VAL A 752 -18.67 -22.48 -17.95
C VAL A 752 -17.56 -23.47 -17.63
N PHE A 753 -17.90 -24.77 -17.55
CA PHE A 753 -16.92 -25.84 -17.33
C PHE A 753 -15.92 -25.96 -18.49
N ALA A 754 -16.41 -25.92 -19.74
CA ALA A 754 -15.57 -26.01 -20.92
C ALA A 754 -14.58 -24.83 -21.01
N TYR A 755 -15.04 -23.61 -20.74
CA TYR A 755 -14.19 -22.43 -20.73
C TYR A 755 -13.15 -22.44 -19.61
N ALA A 756 -13.54 -22.84 -18.40
CA ALA A 756 -12.58 -22.99 -17.30
C ALA A 756 -11.50 -24.05 -17.61
N LYS A 757 -11.90 -25.16 -18.25
CA LYS A 757 -10.97 -26.22 -18.68
C LYS A 757 -10.00 -25.73 -19.76
N SER A 758 -10.46 -24.93 -20.73
CA SER A 758 -9.59 -24.41 -21.79
C SER A 758 -8.52 -23.45 -21.27
N LEU A 759 -8.85 -22.63 -20.26
CA LEU A 759 -7.90 -21.70 -19.65
C LEU A 759 -6.90 -22.36 -18.69
N TYR A 760 -7.34 -23.37 -17.93
CA TYR A 760 -6.57 -23.87 -16.78
C TYR A 760 -6.26 -25.37 -16.80
N GLY A 761 -6.68 -26.09 -17.84
CA GLY A 761 -6.54 -27.55 -17.96
C GLY A 761 -7.50 -28.36 -17.08
N SER A 762 -8.07 -27.74 -16.03
CA SER A 762 -9.10 -28.32 -15.18
C SER A 762 -10.12 -27.25 -14.77
N PRO A 763 -11.43 -27.52 -14.87
CA PRO A 763 -12.46 -26.56 -14.47
C PRO A 763 -12.52 -26.35 -12.95
N THR A 764 -12.06 -27.32 -12.15
CA THR A 764 -12.13 -27.25 -10.68
C THR A 764 -11.21 -26.20 -10.07
N ARG A 765 -10.31 -25.60 -10.87
CA ARG A 765 -9.50 -24.46 -10.42
C ARG A 765 -10.34 -23.22 -10.13
N THR A 766 -11.44 -23.03 -10.86
CA THR A 766 -12.31 -21.85 -10.76
C THR A 766 -13.76 -22.20 -10.47
N VAL A 767 -14.28 -23.32 -11.00
CA VAL A 767 -15.62 -23.83 -10.68
C VAL A 767 -15.52 -24.76 -9.46
N LYS A 768 -15.60 -24.19 -8.26
CA LYS A 768 -15.38 -24.90 -6.99
C LYS A 768 -16.69 -25.21 -6.27
N ASN A 769 -16.62 -26.20 -5.39
CA ASN A 769 -17.64 -26.47 -4.38
C ASN A 769 -19.04 -26.68 -4.95
N GLY A 770 -19.13 -27.28 -6.14
CA GLY A 770 -20.39 -27.51 -6.82
C GLY A 770 -21.43 -28.22 -5.96
N ALA A 771 -21.05 -29.12 -5.04
CA ALA A 771 -21.98 -29.80 -4.13
C ALA A 771 -22.82 -28.88 -3.23
N PHE A 772 -22.50 -27.58 -3.18
CA PHE A 772 -23.24 -26.58 -2.40
C PHE A 772 -24.11 -25.66 -3.25
N TYR A 773 -24.11 -25.79 -4.59
CA TYR A 773 -24.97 -24.97 -5.45
C TYR A 773 -26.44 -25.27 -5.18
N PHE A 774 -27.27 -24.24 -5.31
CA PHE A 774 -28.72 -24.27 -5.08
C PHE A 774 -29.17 -24.47 -3.62
N ARG A 775 -28.24 -24.66 -2.67
CA ARG A 775 -28.58 -24.74 -1.24
C ARG A 775 -28.73 -23.36 -0.60
N SER A 776 -29.58 -23.28 0.43
CA SER A 776 -29.60 -22.13 1.33
C SER A 776 -28.25 -21.92 2.03
N SER A 777 -27.93 -20.66 2.36
CA SER A 777 -26.71 -20.32 3.09
C SER A 777 -26.79 -18.97 3.79
N VAL A 778 -25.84 -18.74 4.71
CA VAL A 778 -25.52 -17.39 5.18
C VAL A 778 -24.37 -16.86 4.32
N THR A 779 -24.56 -15.72 3.65
CA THR A 779 -23.59 -15.15 2.71
C THR A 779 -23.13 -13.75 3.10
N TRP A 780 -21.95 -13.36 2.65
CA TRP A 780 -21.39 -12.02 2.81
C TRP A 780 -20.60 -11.59 1.58
N SER A 781 -20.36 -10.29 1.49
CA SER A 781 -19.45 -9.71 0.48
C SER A 781 -18.02 -9.86 0.96
N LYS A 782 -17.18 -10.57 0.22
CA LYS A 782 -15.75 -10.78 0.55
C LYS A 782 -14.99 -9.46 0.70
N ILE A 783 -15.33 -8.45 -0.09
CA ILE A 783 -14.68 -7.13 -0.07
C ILE A 783 -15.67 -6.11 0.47
N SER A 784 -15.30 -5.39 1.53
CA SER A 784 -16.06 -4.24 2.02
C SER A 784 -15.11 -3.18 2.56
N SER A 785 -15.35 -1.92 2.17
CA SER A 785 -14.67 -0.74 2.72
C SER A 785 -15.33 -0.20 3.99
N GLY A 786 -16.50 -0.72 4.36
CA GLY A 786 -17.27 -0.32 5.53
C GLY A 786 -17.52 -1.50 6.48
N ILE A 787 -18.65 -1.46 7.19
CA ILE A 787 -19.04 -2.52 8.13
C ILE A 787 -19.32 -3.82 7.34
N PRO A 788 -18.84 -5.00 7.77
CA PRO A 788 -19.24 -6.27 7.17
C PRO A 788 -20.74 -6.52 7.40
N SER A 789 -21.40 -7.13 6.42
CA SER A 789 -22.82 -7.49 6.54
C SER A 789 -23.07 -8.90 6.03
N PHE A 790 -23.95 -9.60 6.74
CA PHE A 790 -24.32 -10.98 6.45
C PHE A 790 -25.81 -11.05 6.12
N ARG A 791 -26.14 -11.92 5.16
CA ARG A 791 -27.51 -12.12 4.65
C ARG A 791 -27.84 -13.59 4.59
N TRP A 792 -29.11 -13.90 4.75
CA TRP A 792 -29.64 -15.18 4.34
C TRP A 792 -29.83 -15.21 2.83
N GLN A 793 -29.32 -16.25 2.19
CA GLN A 793 -29.53 -16.57 0.78
C GLN A 793 -30.44 -17.81 0.71
N PRO A 794 -31.63 -17.70 0.10
CA PRO A 794 -32.51 -18.86 -0.14
C PRO A 794 -31.86 -19.87 -1.09
N GLU A 795 -32.48 -21.06 -1.17
CA GLU A 795 -32.23 -22.03 -2.24
C GLU A 795 -32.49 -21.41 -3.64
N GLY A 796 -31.92 -22.01 -4.68
CA GLY A 796 -32.03 -21.50 -6.06
C GLY A 796 -30.78 -20.87 -6.66
N ALA A 797 -29.75 -20.56 -5.85
CA ALA A 797 -28.59 -19.80 -6.32
C ALA A 797 -27.27 -20.60 -6.40
N ILE A 798 -26.46 -20.23 -7.40
CA ILE A 798 -25.02 -20.49 -7.43
C ILE A 798 -24.33 -19.29 -6.76
N PHE A 799 -23.17 -19.48 -6.14
CA PHE A 799 -22.46 -18.41 -5.43
C PHE A 799 -21.06 -18.16 -5.99
N ASP A 800 -20.58 -16.92 -5.89
CA ASP A 800 -19.30 -16.43 -6.42
C ASP A 800 -18.15 -16.59 -5.38
N VAL A 801 -16.96 -16.07 -5.71
CA VAL A 801 -15.87 -15.85 -4.76
C VAL A 801 -16.13 -14.60 -3.89
N ALA A 802 -16.73 -13.57 -4.47
CA ALA A 802 -17.12 -12.33 -3.80
C ALA A 802 -18.40 -12.49 -2.96
N GLY A 803 -19.27 -13.45 -3.29
CA GLY A 803 -20.43 -13.87 -2.49
C GLY A 803 -20.14 -15.16 -1.74
N ALA A 804 -19.14 -15.14 -0.86
CA ALA A 804 -18.77 -16.32 -0.08
C ALA A 804 -19.90 -16.70 0.89
N SER A 805 -19.97 -17.99 1.26
CA SER A 805 -21.10 -18.54 2.00
C SER A 805 -20.70 -19.53 3.08
N VAL A 806 -21.52 -19.60 4.13
CA VAL A 806 -21.49 -20.64 5.18
C VAL A 806 -22.71 -21.54 5.02
N PHE A 807 -22.48 -22.84 4.98
CA PHE A 807 -23.52 -23.85 4.83
C PHE A 807 -23.69 -24.66 6.12
N LEU A 808 -24.95 -24.78 6.55
CA LEU A 808 -25.40 -25.63 7.65
C LEU A 808 -26.45 -26.62 7.14
N ASN A 809 -26.90 -27.53 8.01
CA ASN A 809 -27.89 -28.56 7.66
C ASN A 809 -29.29 -28.26 8.23
N SER A 810 -29.43 -27.19 9.02
CA SER A 810 -30.66 -26.85 9.71
C SER A 810 -30.92 -25.35 9.64
N ARG A 811 -32.16 -24.96 9.28
CA ARG A 811 -32.55 -23.54 9.12
C ARG A 811 -32.47 -22.76 10.42
N ILE A 812 -32.83 -23.39 11.54
CA ILE A 812 -32.72 -22.76 12.86
C ILE A 812 -31.25 -22.43 13.21
N GLU A 813 -30.30 -23.25 12.77
CA GLU A 813 -28.87 -22.98 12.96
C GLU A 813 -28.35 -21.92 12.00
N GLU A 814 -28.85 -21.88 10.75
CA GLU A 814 -28.54 -20.81 9.80
C GLU A 814 -28.95 -19.44 10.37
N TYR A 815 -30.15 -19.36 10.96
CA TYR A 815 -30.69 -18.10 11.51
C TYR A 815 -29.94 -17.69 12.78
N ALA A 816 -29.64 -18.64 13.67
CA ALA A 816 -28.82 -18.37 14.85
C ALA A 816 -27.40 -17.90 14.49
N LEU A 817 -26.77 -18.50 13.47
CA LEU A 817 -25.48 -18.04 12.95
C LEU A 817 -25.58 -16.64 12.33
N LEU A 818 -26.63 -16.38 11.55
CA LEU A 818 -26.84 -15.08 10.92
C LEU A 818 -27.01 -13.97 11.96
N ALA A 819 -27.77 -14.23 13.04
CA ALA A 819 -27.87 -13.35 14.21
C ALA A 819 -26.49 -13.04 14.79
N GLN A 820 -25.71 -14.09 15.05
CA GLN A 820 -24.38 -13.94 15.62
C GLN A 820 -23.47 -13.09 14.72
N LEU A 821 -23.40 -13.40 13.43
CA LEU A 821 -22.48 -12.73 12.50
C LEU A 821 -22.80 -11.24 12.30
N ASN A 822 -24.06 -10.84 12.49
CA ASN A 822 -24.49 -9.44 12.39
C ASN A 822 -24.42 -8.68 13.73
N SER A 823 -23.96 -9.30 14.82
CA SER A 823 -23.83 -8.68 16.16
C SER A 823 -22.62 -7.76 16.29
N SER A 824 -22.66 -6.86 17.28
CA SER A 824 -21.56 -5.95 17.61
C SER A 824 -20.32 -6.69 18.11
N VAL A 825 -20.48 -7.82 18.81
CA VAL A 825 -19.35 -8.66 19.27
C VAL A 825 -18.56 -9.21 18.09
N VAL A 826 -19.25 -9.76 17.08
CA VAL A 826 -18.57 -10.27 15.87
C VAL A 826 -17.92 -9.14 15.08
N LEU A 827 -18.51 -7.95 15.05
CA LEU A 827 -17.87 -6.77 14.44
C LEU A 827 -16.53 -6.45 15.11
N GLU A 828 -16.46 -6.44 16.44
CA GLU A 828 -15.20 -6.25 17.17
C GLU A 828 -14.21 -7.40 16.94
N GLN A 829 -14.66 -8.65 16.93
CA GLN A 829 -13.82 -9.81 16.60
C GLN A 829 -13.23 -9.71 15.19
N LEU A 830 -14.02 -9.29 14.20
CA LEU A 830 -13.57 -9.13 12.82
C LEU A 830 -12.56 -7.99 12.65
N LYS A 831 -12.64 -6.91 13.43
CA LYS A 831 -11.61 -5.87 13.45
C LYS A 831 -10.24 -6.41 13.89
N ILE A 832 -10.21 -7.50 14.65
CA ILE A 832 -8.99 -8.14 15.16
C ILE A 832 -8.42 -9.12 14.12
N ILE A 833 -9.23 -10.07 13.64
CA ILE A 833 -8.77 -11.16 12.76
C ILE A 833 -8.81 -10.80 11.26
N SER A 834 -9.49 -9.72 10.91
CA SER A 834 -9.60 -9.21 9.54
C SER A 834 -9.44 -7.68 9.48
N PRO A 835 -8.25 -7.14 9.83
CA PRO A 835 -8.02 -5.70 9.83
C PRO A 835 -7.87 -5.10 8.43
N THR A 836 -8.08 -5.88 7.37
CA THR A 836 -8.06 -5.44 5.97
C THR A 836 -9.46 -5.46 5.37
N LEU A 837 -9.63 -4.94 4.15
CA LEU A 837 -10.93 -4.89 3.45
C LEU A 837 -11.49 -6.25 3.03
N ASN A 838 -10.69 -7.33 3.12
CA ASN A 838 -11.06 -8.68 2.68
C ASN A 838 -11.48 -9.56 3.85
N TYR A 839 -12.74 -9.98 3.86
CA TYR A 839 -13.31 -10.96 4.77
C TYR A 839 -13.31 -12.35 4.12
N GLU A 840 -12.20 -13.07 4.29
CA GLU A 840 -11.97 -14.40 3.72
C GLU A 840 -12.75 -15.50 4.46
N THR A 841 -13.02 -16.61 3.77
CA THR A 841 -13.73 -17.75 4.36
C THR A 841 -13.03 -18.35 5.57
N SER A 842 -11.69 -18.27 5.64
CA SER A 842 -10.92 -18.77 6.78
C SER A 842 -11.13 -17.93 8.04
N GLN A 843 -11.25 -16.61 7.90
CA GLN A 843 -11.48 -15.69 9.02
C GLN A 843 -12.88 -15.87 9.59
N ILE A 844 -13.90 -15.96 8.73
CA ILE A 844 -15.27 -16.27 9.18
C ILE A 844 -15.31 -17.65 9.84
N ALA A 845 -14.57 -18.64 9.32
CA ALA A 845 -14.54 -19.98 9.89
C ALA A 845 -13.82 -20.07 11.25
N SER A 846 -12.95 -19.11 11.57
CA SER A 846 -12.22 -19.06 12.84
C SER A 846 -12.96 -18.29 13.93
N LEU A 847 -14.06 -17.59 13.61
CA LEU A 847 -14.90 -16.95 14.62
C LEU A 847 -15.49 -18.01 15.56
N PRO A 848 -15.75 -17.66 16.83
CA PRO A 848 -16.45 -18.52 17.79
C PRO A 848 -17.82 -18.98 17.30
N ALA A 849 -18.26 -20.19 17.63
CA ALA A 849 -19.58 -20.74 17.28
C ALA A 849 -20.54 -20.69 18.48
N ILE A 850 -20.77 -19.51 19.06
CA ILE A 850 -21.64 -19.37 20.25
C ILE A 850 -23.09 -19.73 19.95
N PHE A 851 -23.54 -19.59 18.70
CA PHE A 851 -24.88 -19.95 18.25
C PHE A 851 -25.30 -21.40 18.56
N ASN A 852 -24.34 -22.29 18.85
CA ASN A 852 -24.65 -23.66 19.30
C ASN A 852 -25.12 -23.76 20.75
N LYS A 853 -24.80 -22.77 21.58
CA LYS A 853 -25.18 -22.68 23.00
C LYS A 853 -26.34 -21.71 23.23
N ALA A 854 -26.62 -20.84 22.26
CA ALA A 854 -27.70 -19.86 22.30
C ALA A 854 -29.08 -20.51 22.38
N ASP A 855 -30.06 -19.76 22.88
CA ASP A 855 -31.49 -20.09 22.75
C ASP A 855 -31.91 -19.93 21.28
N LYS A 856 -31.74 -21.00 20.52
CA LYS A 856 -31.93 -21.00 19.07
C LYS A 856 -33.39 -20.73 18.70
N GLU A 857 -34.33 -21.21 19.51
CA GLU A 857 -35.76 -20.98 19.34
C GLU A 857 -36.13 -19.50 19.52
N ALA A 858 -35.62 -18.84 20.57
CA ALA A 858 -35.84 -17.42 20.79
C ALA A 858 -35.26 -16.54 19.67
N LEU A 859 -34.10 -16.93 19.13
CA LEU A 859 -33.47 -16.24 17.99
C LEU A 859 -34.22 -16.50 16.67
N PHE A 860 -34.76 -17.69 16.48
CA PHE A 860 -35.38 -18.09 15.21
C PHE A 860 -36.51 -17.16 14.79
N GLU A 861 -37.46 -16.90 15.69
CA GLU A 861 -38.62 -16.02 15.41
C GLU A 861 -38.15 -14.60 15.08
N LYS A 862 -37.28 -14.01 15.89
CA LYS A 862 -36.78 -12.64 15.69
C LYS A 862 -35.99 -12.48 14.40
N VAL A 863 -35.14 -13.46 14.07
CA VAL A 863 -34.36 -13.45 12.82
C VAL A 863 -35.27 -13.68 11.61
N SER A 864 -36.31 -14.51 11.75
CA SER A 864 -37.33 -14.69 10.72
C SER A 864 -38.02 -13.36 10.41
N ASP A 865 -38.41 -12.59 11.44
CA ASP A 865 -39.02 -11.27 11.28
C ASP A 865 -38.06 -10.25 10.65
N LEU A 866 -36.78 -10.25 11.07
CA LEU A 866 -35.73 -9.42 10.46
C LEU A 866 -35.52 -9.73 8.97
N ILE A 867 -35.51 -11.00 8.59
CA ILE A 867 -35.42 -11.44 7.19
C ILE A 867 -36.68 -11.03 6.43
N SER A 868 -37.86 -11.21 7.03
CA SER A 868 -39.14 -10.83 6.45
C SER A 868 -39.20 -9.33 6.17
N ASN A 869 -38.84 -8.50 7.14
CA ASN A 869 -38.79 -7.03 7.00
C ASN A 869 -37.80 -6.60 5.92
N ALA A 870 -36.61 -7.19 5.89
CA ALA A 870 -35.61 -6.91 4.86
C ALA A 870 -36.04 -7.38 3.46
N LYS A 871 -36.85 -8.45 3.38
CA LYS A 871 -37.43 -8.95 2.12
C LYS A 871 -38.57 -8.05 1.64
N VAL A 872 -39.48 -7.64 2.53
CA VAL A 872 -40.53 -6.66 2.23
C VAL A 872 -39.92 -5.36 1.68
N ASP A 873 -38.89 -4.82 2.34
CA ASP A 873 -38.17 -3.64 1.83
C ASP A 873 -37.53 -3.89 0.46
N TRP A 874 -36.92 -5.05 0.22
CA TRP A 874 -36.29 -5.36 -1.07
C TRP A 874 -37.32 -5.48 -2.20
N ASP A 875 -38.43 -6.16 -1.93
CA ASP A 875 -39.49 -6.46 -2.90
C ASP A 875 -40.42 -5.26 -3.16
N MET A 876 -40.25 -4.15 -2.43
CA MET A 876 -40.93 -2.86 -2.70
C MET A 876 -40.41 -2.13 -3.96
N TYR A 877 -39.29 -2.56 -4.55
CA TYR A 877 -38.63 -1.86 -5.65
C TYR A 877 -38.47 -2.73 -6.89
N GLU A 878 -38.60 -2.14 -8.09
CA GLU A 878 -38.54 -2.83 -9.39
C GLU A 878 -37.23 -3.58 -9.69
N THR A 879 -36.19 -3.38 -8.87
CA THR A 879 -34.93 -4.11 -8.94
C THR A 879 -35.04 -5.53 -8.39
N SER A 880 -36.08 -5.84 -7.61
CA SER A 880 -36.40 -7.21 -7.20
C SER A 880 -37.24 -7.89 -8.28
N TRP A 881 -36.92 -9.16 -8.58
CA TRP A 881 -37.76 -10.00 -9.45
C TRP A 881 -39.09 -10.41 -8.81
N ASN A 882 -39.24 -10.22 -7.49
CA ASN A 882 -40.50 -10.43 -6.76
C ASN A 882 -41.32 -9.13 -6.59
N PHE A 883 -40.93 -8.03 -7.24
CA PHE A 883 -41.70 -6.80 -7.18
C PHE A 883 -43.10 -7.00 -7.76
N GLU A 884 -44.12 -6.79 -6.93
CA GLU A 884 -45.54 -7.01 -7.30
C GLU A 884 -46.15 -5.81 -8.02
N CYS A 885 -46.13 -4.64 -7.37
CA CYS A 885 -46.70 -3.39 -7.88
C CYS A 885 -46.18 -2.18 -7.07
N SER A 886 -46.47 -0.96 -7.53
CA SER A 886 -46.14 0.25 -6.76
C SER A 886 -46.83 0.25 -5.39
N PRO A 887 -46.11 0.46 -4.27
CA PRO A 887 -46.72 0.52 -2.94
C PRO A 887 -47.83 1.58 -2.80
N LEU A 888 -47.76 2.68 -3.57
CA LEU A 888 -48.81 3.69 -3.60
C LEU A 888 -50.11 3.16 -4.24
N CYS A 889 -49.99 2.32 -5.27
CA CYS A 889 -51.14 1.67 -5.90
C CYS A 889 -51.73 0.57 -5.00
N LYS A 890 -50.90 -0.14 -4.22
CA LYS A 890 -51.34 -1.17 -3.28
C LYS A 890 -52.10 -0.60 -2.08
N ILE A 891 -51.62 0.51 -1.49
CA ILE A 891 -52.23 1.15 -0.31
C ILE A 891 -53.46 1.99 -0.68
N LYS A 892 -53.49 2.54 -1.90
CA LYS A 892 -54.52 3.41 -2.51
C LYS A 892 -55.57 3.98 -1.54
N ARG A 893 -55.45 5.28 -1.26
CA ARG A 893 -56.50 6.13 -0.67
C ARG A 893 -57.16 6.98 -1.75
N ALA A 894 -58.01 7.94 -1.36
CA ALA A 894 -58.69 8.82 -2.31
C ALA A 894 -57.69 9.70 -3.08
N LYS A 895 -56.62 10.15 -2.40
CA LYS A 895 -55.55 10.97 -2.99
C LYS A 895 -54.18 10.26 -2.95
N ILE A 896 -53.29 10.59 -3.88
CA ILE A 896 -51.88 10.15 -3.88
C ILE A 896 -51.19 10.66 -2.61
N ALA A 897 -51.47 11.89 -2.19
CA ALA A 897 -50.90 12.48 -0.98
C ALA A 897 -51.22 11.66 0.29
N GLU A 898 -52.48 11.24 0.43
CA GLU A 898 -52.94 10.39 1.54
C GLU A 898 -52.31 8.98 1.45
N SER A 899 -52.22 8.43 0.23
CA SER A 899 -51.56 7.14 -0.01
C SER A 899 -50.08 7.19 0.38
N TYR A 900 -49.39 8.31 0.09
CA TYR A 900 -48.00 8.55 0.47
C TYR A 900 -47.83 8.70 1.98
N GLN A 901 -48.75 9.39 2.68
CA GLN A 901 -48.70 9.51 4.14
C GLN A 901 -48.75 8.13 4.81
N VAL A 902 -49.71 7.29 4.41
CA VAL A 902 -49.83 5.92 4.93
C VAL A 902 -48.60 5.08 4.57
N LEU A 903 -48.07 5.19 3.34
CA LEU A 903 -46.83 4.50 2.96
C LEU A 903 -45.64 4.94 3.80
N ASN A 904 -45.52 6.23 4.10
CA ASN A 904 -44.45 6.75 4.93
C ASN A 904 -44.55 6.25 6.39
N GLU A 905 -45.77 6.12 6.93
CA GLU A 905 -46.02 5.47 8.23
C GLU A 905 -45.62 3.99 8.21
N VAL A 906 -45.98 3.25 7.15
CA VAL A 906 -45.58 1.84 6.97
C VAL A 906 -44.05 1.72 6.91
N LYS A 907 -43.37 2.57 6.13
CA LYS A 907 -41.91 2.61 6.04
C LYS A 907 -41.27 2.93 7.40
N LEU A 908 -41.80 3.91 8.13
CA LEU A 908 -41.29 4.28 9.45
C LEU A 908 -41.47 3.15 10.47
N ASN A 909 -42.63 2.49 10.48
CA ASN A 909 -42.89 1.35 11.34
C ASN A 909 -41.95 0.19 11.04
N LEU A 910 -41.72 -0.11 9.75
CA LEU A 910 -40.76 -1.13 9.31
C LEU A 910 -39.35 -0.82 9.83
N VAL A 911 -38.90 0.43 9.74
CA VAL A 911 -37.58 0.85 10.25
C VAL A 911 -37.49 0.74 11.77
N ASN A 912 -38.53 1.16 12.50
CA ASN A 912 -38.55 1.08 13.96
C ASN A 912 -38.59 -0.38 14.46
N GLU A 913 -39.38 -1.23 13.82
CA GLU A 913 -39.47 -2.65 14.13
C GLU A 913 -38.14 -3.36 13.85
N GLN A 914 -37.52 -3.09 12.70
CA GLN A 914 -36.18 -3.57 12.36
C GLN A 914 -35.15 -3.14 13.41
N ALA A 915 -35.17 -1.87 13.84
CA ALA A 915 -34.26 -1.36 14.87
C ALA A 915 -34.43 -2.08 16.22
N ASN A 916 -35.67 -2.29 16.65
CA ASN A 916 -35.96 -2.98 17.91
C ASN A 916 -35.50 -4.44 17.85
N LEU A 917 -35.83 -5.15 16.77
CA LEU A 917 -35.44 -6.55 16.59
C LEU A 917 -33.93 -6.73 16.51
N GLU A 918 -33.21 -5.88 15.77
CA GLU A 918 -31.74 -5.94 15.73
C GLU A 918 -31.12 -5.67 17.11
N SER A 919 -31.71 -4.75 17.89
CA SER A 919 -31.24 -4.42 19.25
C SER A 919 -31.47 -5.59 20.22
N GLU A 920 -32.63 -6.24 20.14
CA GLU A 920 -32.94 -7.43 20.93
C GLU A 920 -32.04 -8.62 20.55
N VAL A 921 -31.86 -8.89 19.26
CA VAL A 921 -30.96 -9.95 18.78
C VAL A 921 -29.52 -9.67 19.21
N ASN A 922 -29.06 -8.42 19.09
CA ASN A 922 -27.72 -8.05 19.54
C ASN A 922 -27.56 -8.23 21.07
N SER A 923 -28.59 -7.88 21.86
CA SER A 923 -28.61 -8.11 23.30
C SER A 923 -28.50 -9.59 23.66
N LEU A 924 -29.27 -10.44 22.99
CA LEU A 924 -29.24 -11.90 23.19
C LEU A 924 -27.86 -12.47 22.89
N ILE A 925 -27.28 -12.14 21.73
CA ILE A 925 -25.95 -12.62 21.35
C ILE A 925 -24.86 -12.08 22.30
N CYS A 926 -24.92 -10.81 22.69
CA CYS A 926 -24.00 -10.24 23.68
C CYS A 926 -24.06 -11.00 25.02
N ASN A 927 -25.27 -11.34 25.48
CA ASN A 927 -25.47 -12.13 26.69
C ASN A 927 -24.92 -13.55 26.54
N ASP A 928 -25.11 -14.19 25.37
CA ASP A 928 -24.56 -15.53 25.09
C ASP A 928 -23.03 -15.54 25.13
N PHE A 929 -22.38 -14.44 24.70
CA PHE A 929 -20.94 -14.25 24.84
C PHE A 929 -20.50 -13.80 26.24
N GLY A 930 -21.44 -13.44 27.12
CA GLY A 930 -21.14 -12.88 28.44
C GLY A 930 -20.55 -11.46 28.40
N ILE A 931 -20.85 -10.67 27.36
CA ILE A 931 -20.30 -9.31 27.18
C ILE A 931 -21.41 -8.26 27.35
N SER A 932 -21.13 -7.22 28.12
CA SER A 932 -21.98 -6.03 28.24
C SER A 932 -21.53 -4.93 27.28
N VAL A 933 -21.84 -5.04 25.99
CA VAL A 933 -21.59 -3.98 24.98
C VAL A 933 -22.82 -3.05 24.90
N PRO A 934 -22.67 -1.72 24.71
CA PRO A 934 -23.79 -0.85 24.42
C PRO A 934 -24.58 -1.36 23.21
N VAL A 935 -25.90 -1.50 23.38
CA VAL A 935 -26.81 -2.10 22.39
C VAL A 935 -27.36 -1.05 21.40
N SER A 936 -26.99 0.23 21.54
CA SER A 936 -27.57 1.29 20.71
C SER A 936 -27.19 1.11 19.25
N ILE A 937 -28.18 0.83 18.42
CA ILE A 937 -28.02 0.72 16.97
C ILE A 937 -27.95 2.12 16.38
N ASP A 938 -26.91 2.37 15.59
CA ASP A 938 -26.86 3.55 14.75
C ASP A 938 -27.90 3.41 13.64
N ILE A 939 -28.92 4.28 13.66
CA ILE A 939 -30.01 4.30 12.69
C ILE A 939 -29.48 4.40 11.25
N SER A 940 -28.33 5.05 11.02
CA SER A 940 -27.75 5.13 9.68
C SER A 940 -27.25 3.79 9.13
N THR A 941 -27.02 2.80 10.00
CA THR A 941 -26.55 1.46 9.64
C THR A 941 -27.67 0.45 9.40
N LEU A 942 -28.94 0.83 9.64
CA LEU A 942 -30.12 0.01 9.36
C LEU A 942 -30.39 -0.02 7.86
N SER A 943 -29.99 -1.12 7.22
CA SER A 943 -29.87 -1.24 5.76
C SER A 943 -31.18 -1.49 5.01
N LEU A 944 -32.21 -0.70 5.29
CA LEU A 944 -33.49 -0.68 4.59
C LEU A 944 -33.56 0.54 3.67
N PHE A 945 -34.01 0.39 2.42
CA PHE A 945 -34.24 1.54 1.54
C PHE A 945 -35.40 2.42 2.02
N ALA A 946 -36.30 1.89 2.85
CA ALA A 946 -37.29 2.63 3.61
C ALA A 946 -36.68 3.62 4.61
N ASN A 947 -35.44 3.41 5.07
CA ASN A 947 -34.72 4.28 6.01
C ASN A 947 -33.96 5.39 5.26
N PRO A 948 -34.36 6.68 5.37
CA PRO A 948 -33.66 7.77 4.71
C PRO A 948 -32.20 7.91 5.15
N ALA A 949 -31.92 7.71 6.45
CA ALA A 949 -30.57 7.86 6.99
C ALA A 949 -29.59 6.89 6.33
N PHE A 950 -30.02 5.66 6.03
CA PHE A 950 -29.24 4.69 5.28
C PHE A 950 -29.21 5.01 3.78
N ARG A 951 -30.37 5.25 3.17
CA ARG A 951 -30.49 5.47 1.72
C ARG A 951 -29.74 6.71 1.22
N TYR A 952 -29.52 7.71 2.09
CA TYR A 952 -28.98 9.01 1.73
C TYR A 952 -27.79 9.47 2.60
N GLU A 953 -26.93 8.55 3.02
CA GLU A 953 -25.64 8.87 3.68
C GLU A 953 -25.80 9.79 4.92
N ASN A 954 -26.55 9.30 5.92
CA ASN A 954 -26.84 9.98 7.20
C ASN A 954 -27.79 11.19 7.09
N SER A 955 -28.51 11.32 5.97
CA SER A 955 -29.55 12.35 5.81
C SER A 955 -30.93 11.81 6.16
N THR A 956 -31.64 12.50 7.05
CA THR A 956 -33.05 12.21 7.38
C THR A 956 -34.04 13.04 6.55
N ASP A 957 -33.63 13.51 5.36
CA ASP A 957 -34.47 14.37 4.53
C ASP A 957 -35.62 13.60 3.87
N LEU A 958 -36.80 13.74 4.47
CA LEU A 958 -38.05 13.16 3.97
C LEU A 958 -38.48 13.74 2.61
N SER A 959 -38.00 14.93 2.24
CA SER A 959 -38.31 15.55 0.95
C SER A 959 -37.72 14.74 -0.20
N LYS A 960 -36.50 14.24 0.00
CA LYS A 960 -35.82 13.37 -0.96
C LYS A 960 -36.50 12.02 -1.09
N LEU A 961 -36.89 11.41 0.04
CA LEU A 961 -37.67 10.16 0.04
C LEU A 961 -39.01 10.32 -0.70
N LYS A 962 -39.70 11.45 -0.49
CA LYS A 962 -40.94 11.79 -1.19
C LYS A 962 -40.72 11.89 -2.70
N SER A 963 -39.69 12.64 -3.11
CA SER A 963 -39.32 12.80 -4.52
C SER A 963 -38.99 11.46 -5.19
N ASP A 964 -38.17 10.63 -4.55
CA ASP A 964 -37.79 9.31 -5.06
C ASP A 964 -39.02 8.38 -5.16
N THR A 965 -39.90 8.37 -4.16
CA THR A 965 -41.14 7.57 -4.18
C THR A 965 -42.06 8.00 -5.35
N THR A 966 -42.09 9.29 -5.68
CA THR A 966 -42.80 9.79 -6.86
C THR A 966 -42.14 9.37 -8.16
N CYS A 967 -40.81 9.37 -8.25
CA CYS A 967 -40.09 8.87 -9.42
C CYS A 967 -40.33 7.36 -9.62
N GLU A 968 -40.36 6.58 -8.54
CA GLU A 968 -40.69 5.15 -8.53
C GLU A 968 -42.13 4.90 -9.03
N LEU A 969 -43.11 5.73 -8.63
CA LEU A 969 -44.48 5.66 -9.18
C LEU A 969 -44.52 5.93 -10.68
N ILE A 970 -43.78 6.93 -11.17
CA ILE A 970 -43.72 7.23 -12.60
C ILE A 970 -43.06 6.08 -13.37
N SER A 971 -41.97 5.50 -12.84
CA SER A 971 -41.33 4.31 -13.42
C SER A 971 -42.30 3.14 -13.52
N TYR A 972 -43.05 2.85 -12.45
CA TYR A 972 -44.08 1.81 -12.46
C TYR A 972 -45.16 2.07 -13.49
N SER A 973 -45.64 3.32 -13.58
CA SER A 973 -46.66 3.70 -14.58
C SER A 973 -46.17 3.51 -16.00
N ILE A 974 -44.90 3.81 -16.30
CA ILE A 974 -44.27 3.54 -17.61
C ILE A 974 -44.16 2.03 -17.82
N GLY A 975 -43.86 1.26 -16.78
CA GLY A 975 -43.94 -0.21 -16.84
C GLY A 975 -45.32 -0.73 -17.22
N CYS A 976 -46.40 -0.14 -16.68
CA CYS A 976 -47.77 -0.44 -17.08
C CYS A 976 -48.04 0.00 -18.53
N MET A 977 -47.59 1.19 -18.94
CA MET A 977 -47.72 1.67 -20.33
C MET A 977 -47.03 0.74 -21.32
N MET A 978 -45.87 0.20 -20.96
CA MET A 978 -45.11 -0.73 -21.79
C MET A 978 -45.63 -2.17 -21.73
N GLY A 979 -46.53 -2.49 -20.79
CA GLY A 979 -47.05 -3.83 -20.53
C GLY A 979 -46.12 -4.72 -19.68
N ARG A 980 -45.03 -4.19 -19.13
CA ARG A 980 -44.16 -4.92 -18.20
C ARG A 980 -44.92 -5.34 -16.93
N TYR A 981 -45.74 -4.43 -16.41
CA TYR A 981 -46.62 -4.63 -15.27
C TYR A 981 -48.08 -4.38 -15.66
N SER A 982 -49.02 -4.73 -14.79
CA SER A 982 -50.45 -4.47 -14.98
C SER A 982 -51.12 -4.03 -13.67
N LEU A 983 -52.26 -3.35 -13.80
CA LEU A 983 -53.18 -3.13 -12.68
C LEU A 983 -54.12 -4.33 -12.45
N ASP A 984 -54.21 -5.25 -13.42
CA ASP A 984 -55.11 -6.41 -13.40
C ASP A 984 -54.40 -7.72 -13.01
N ARG A 985 -53.06 -7.72 -12.96
CA ARG A 985 -52.22 -8.86 -12.57
C ARG A 985 -51.06 -8.39 -11.69
N GLU A 986 -50.79 -9.11 -10.61
CA GLU A 986 -49.67 -8.85 -9.71
C GLU A 986 -48.35 -9.37 -10.30
N GLY A 987 -47.25 -8.65 -10.04
CA GLY A 987 -45.92 -9.08 -10.44
C GLY A 987 -45.54 -8.74 -11.88
N LEU A 988 -44.38 -9.25 -12.30
CA LEU A 988 -43.87 -9.08 -13.66
C LEU A 988 -44.75 -9.84 -14.66
N VAL A 989 -45.49 -9.09 -15.48
CA VAL A 989 -46.47 -9.67 -16.43
C VAL A 989 -45.81 -10.04 -17.77
N TYR A 990 -44.92 -9.18 -18.28
CA TYR A 990 -44.26 -9.43 -19.57
C TYR A 990 -42.77 -9.03 -19.56
N ALA A 991 -41.91 -10.02 -19.81
CA ALA A 991 -40.46 -9.88 -20.02
C ALA A 991 -39.91 -11.01 -20.91
N HIS A 992 -40.59 -11.26 -22.05
CA HIS A 992 -40.13 -12.21 -23.08
C HIS A 992 -39.40 -11.46 -24.20
N ALA A 993 -38.79 -12.18 -25.15
CA ALA A 993 -38.19 -11.57 -26.34
C ALA A 993 -39.20 -11.32 -27.48
N CYS A 994 -38.87 -10.38 -28.37
CA CYS A 994 -39.53 -10.19 -29.67
C CYS A 994 -41.05 -9.90 -29.64
N ASN A 995 -41.58 -9.37 -28.54
CA ASN A 995 -43.04 -9.19 -28.35
C ASN A 995 -43.86 -10.51 -28.44
N TYR A 996 -43.22 -11.67 -28.27
CA TYR A 996 -43.89 -12.97 -28.47
C TYR A 996 -44.94 -13.27 -27.39
N GLY A 997 -46.16 -13.57 -27.83
CA GLY A 997 -47.26 -13.93 -26.94
C GLY A 997 -47.92 -12.73 -26.24
N PHE A 998 -47.50 -11.49 -26.53
CA PHE A 998 -48.09 -10.28 -25.94
C PHE A 998 -49.58 -10.14 -26.26
N ASP A 999 -49.97 -10.31 -27.52
CA ASP A 999 -51.38 -10.22 -27.96
C ASP A 999 -52.28 -11.23 -27.23
N LYS A 1000 -51.73 -12.39 -26.87
CA LYS A 1000 -52.45 -13.41 -26.10
C LYS A 1000 -52.73 -12.91 -24.68
N LEU A 1001 -51.76 -12.27 -24.03
CA LEU A 1001 -51.95 -11.66 -22.70
C LEU A 1001 -53.01 -10.56 -22.76
N VAL A 1002 -52.98 -9.71 -23.80
CA VAL A 1002 -54.01 -8.69 -24.01
C VAL A 1002 -55.40 -9.33 -24.15
N ALA A 1003 -55.54 -10.37 -24.98
CA ALA A 1003 -56.80 -11.09 -25.19
C ALA A 1003 -57.31 -11.81 -23.93
N GLU A 1004 -56.41 -12.28 -23.06
CA GLU A 1004 -56.73 -12.86 -21.74
C GLU A 1004 -57.12 -11.80 -20.69
N GLY A 1005 -57.12 -10.52 -21.05
CA GLY A 1005 -57.48 -9.44 -20.15
C GLY A 1005 -56.38 -9.02 -19.18
N ALA A 1006 -55.11 -9.26 -19.52
CA ALA A 1006 -53.99 -8.86 -18.68
C ALA A 1006 -53.83 -7.34 -18.52
N TYR A 1007 -54.47 -6.50 -19.35
CA TYR A 1007 -54.35 -5.03 -19.33
C TYR A 1007 -55.71 -4.34 -19.57
N GLN A 1008 -56.77 -4.81 -18.91
CA GLN A 1008 -58.14 -4.30 -19.07
C GLN A 1008 -58.32 -2.91 -18.44
N SER A 1009 -57.84 -2.72 -17.21
CA SER A 1009 -58.07 -1.47 -16.46
C SER A 1009 -57.29 -0.30 -17.04
N PHE A 1010 -56.04 -0.55 -17.45
CA PHE A 1010 -55.18 0.41 -18.12
C PHE A 1010 -54.48 -0.29 -19.27
N ALA A 1011 -54.91 0.01 -20.50
CA ALA A 1011 -54.36 -0.64 -21.69
C ALA A 1011 -52.87 -0.34 -21.83
N ALA A 1012 -52.07 -1.38 -22.05
CA ALA A 1012 -50.68 -1.23 -22.47
C ALA A 1012 -50.64 -0.68 -23.90
N ASP A 1013 -49.56 0.03 -24.23
CA ASP A 1013 -49.33 0.55 -25.57
C ASP A 1013 -49.26 -0.60 -26.59
N GLU A 1014 -49.86 -0.41 -27.77
CA GLU A 1014 -49.94 -1.46 -28.79
C GLU A 1014 -48.56 -1.88 -29.30
N ASN A 1015 -47.59 -0.96 -29.26
CA ASN A 1015 -46.35 -1.07 -30.04
C ASN A 1015 -45.10 -1.10 -29.17
N GLY A 1016 -45.24 -0.79 -27.87
CA GLY A 1016 -44.15 -0.61 -26.94
C GLY A 1016 -43.31 0.63 -27.24
N ILE A 1017 -43.89 1.65 -27.89
CA ILE A 1017 -43.21 2.90 -28.26
C ILE A 1017 -43.94 4.05 -27.55
N ILE A 1018 -43.27 4.72 -26.62
CA ILE A 1018 -43.87 5.84 -25.88
C ILE A 1018 -43.07 7.13 -26.15
N PRO A 1019 -43.64 8.13 -26.83
CA PRO A 1019 -42.98 9.41 -27.06
C PRO A 1019 -42.70 10.19 -25.76
N LEU A 1020 -41.51 10.80 -25.70
CA LEU A 1020 -41.07 11.72 -24.65
C LEU A 1020 -40.94 13.14 -25.21
N THR A 1021 -42.07 13.81 -25.41
CA THR A 1021 -42.11 15.12 -26.04
C THR A 1021 -42.15 16.27 -25.05
N ASP A 1022 -41.45 17.37 -25.37
CA ASP A 1022 -41.42 18.60 -24.58
C ASP A 1022 -42.70 19.44 -24.69
N GLN A 1023 -43.48 19.20 -25.74
CA GLN A 1023 -44.84 19.71 -25.94
C GLN A 1023 -45.79 18.57 -26.27
N GLU A 1024 -47.10 18.83 -26.21
CA GLU A 1024 -48.13 17.84 -26.53
C GLU A 1024 -48.27 17.66 -28.06
N TRP A 1025 -47.39 16.86 -28.64
CA TRP A 1025 -47.46 16.50 -30.06
C TRP A 1025 -48.32 15.26 -30.31
N PHE A 1026 -48.39 14.33 -29.35
CA PHE A 1026 -49.06 13.04 -29.51
C PHE A 1026 -50.02 12.77 -28.34
N LYS A 1027 -51.14 12.10 -28.61
CA LYS A 1027 -52.14 11.77 -27.58
C LYS A 1027 -51.66 10.67 -26.64
N ASP A 1028 -50.83 9.77 -27.15
CA ASP A 1028 -50.22 8.61 -26.49
C ASP A 1028 -48.84 8.92 -25.88
N ASP A 1029 -48.45 10.19 -25.76
CA ASP A 1029 -47.18 10.53 -25.12
C ASP A 1029 -47.16 10.16 -23.62
N ALA A 1030 -45.95 10.02 -23.06
CA ALA A 1030 -45.77 9.56 -21.68
C ALA A 1030 -46.51 10.43 -20.64
N THR A 1031 -46.67 11.73 -20.90
CA THR A 1031 -47.29 12.65 -19.93
C THR A 1031 -48.80 12.47 -19.91
N ASN A 1032 -49.43 12.40 -21.08
CA ASN A 1032 -50.85 12.16 -21.22
C ASN A 1032 -51.23 10.76 -20.71
N ARG A 1033 -50.41 9.76 -21.02
CA ARG A 1033 -50.57 8.40 -20.50
C ARG A 1033 -50.40 8.34 -18.98
N PHE A 1034 -49.50 9.15 -18.39
CA PHE A 1034 -49.39 9.25 -16.94
C PHE A 1034 -50.64 9.88 -16.31
N ARG A 1035 -51.20 10.94 -16.93
CA ARG A 1035 -52.46 11.54 -16.48
C ARG A 1035 -53.60 10.51 -16.53
N GLU A 1036 -53.71 9.76 -17.62
CA GLU A 1036 -54.68 8.67 -17.77
C GLU A 1036 -54.49 7.61 -16.68
N PHE A 1037 -53.25 7.18 -16.43
CA PHE A 1037 -52.94 6.23 -15.37
C PHE A 1037 -53.40 6.73 -13.99
N VAL A 1038 -53.13 8.00 -13.66
CA VAL A 1038 -53.59 8.61 -12.40
C VAL A 1038 -55.12 8.65 -12.33
N GLN A 1039 -55.80 8.97 -13.43
CA GLN A 1039 -57.25 8.98 -13.52
C GLN A 1039 -57.85 7.57 -13.34
N VAL A 1040 -57.24 6.54 -13.93
CA VAL A 1040 -57.68 5.14 -13.77
C VAL A 1040 -57.49 4.66 -12.33
N VAL A 1041 -56.34 4.96 -11.72
CA VAL A 1041 -56.00 4.44 -10.39
C VAL A 1041 -56.70 5.22 -9.28
N TRP A 1042 -56.75 6.56 -9.32
CA TRP A 1042 -57.29 7.42 -8.25
C TRP A 1042 -58.62 8.12 -8.59
N GLY A 1043 -59.15 7.92 -9.80
CA GLY A 1043 -60.41 8.55 -10.24
C GLY A 1043 -60.25 9.98 -10.72
N GLU A 1044 -61.34 10.51 -11.29
CA GLU A 1044 -61.36 11.86 -11.89
C GLU A 1044 -61.59 12.97 -10.85
N GLU A 1045 -62.24 12.66 -9.72
CA GLU A 1045 -62.65 13.64 -8.68
C GLU A 1045 -61.47 14.47 -8.13
N HIS A 1046 -60.32 13.84 -7.90
CA HIS A 1046 -59.12 14.50 -7.35
C HIS A 1046 -57.94 14.53 -8.33
N LEU A 1047 -58.19 14.41 -9.63
CA LEU A 1047 -57.14 14.29 -10.64
C LEU A 1047 -56.14 15.46 -10.59
N GLN A 1048 -56.63 16.70 -10.54
CA GLN A 1048 -55.75 17.87 -10.51
C GLN A 1048 -54.90 17.92 -9.23
N GLU A 1049 -55.49 17.69 -8.06
CA GLU A 1049 -54.77 17.65 -6.78
C GLU A 1049 -53.68 16.57 -6.77
N ASN A 1050 -53.95 15.42 -7.38
CA ASN A 1050 -52.99 14.33 -7.50
C ASN A 1050 -51.82 14.70 -8.43
N LEU A 1051 -52.11 15.36 -9.56
CA LEU A 1051 -51.07 15.85 -10.47
C LEU A 1051 -50.22 16.96 -9.83
N ASP A 1052 -50.84 17.88 -9.10
CA ASP A 1052 -50.16 18.94 -8.36
C ASP A 1052 -49.19 18.33 -7.32
N PHE A 1053 -49.66 17.35 -6.54
CA PHE A 1053 -48.83 16.64 -5.59
C PHE A 1053 -47.62 15.96 -6.25
N VAL A 1054 -47.80 15.30 -7.39
CA VAL A 1054 -46.71 14.66 -8.14
C VAL A 1054 -45.71 15.71 -8.60
N ALA A 1055 -46.17 16.80 -9.24
CA ALA A 1055 -45.32 17.87 -9.74
C ALA A 1055 -44.50 18.55 -8.63
N GLU A 1056 -45.13 18.85 -7.50
CA GLU A 1056 -44.47 19.41 -6.32
C GLU A 1056 -43.41 18.45 -5.76
N SER A 1057 -43.74 17.16 -5.67
CA SER A 1057 -42.83 16.13 -5.15
C SER A 1057 -41.59 15.94 -6.02
N LEU A 1058 -41.74 15.99 -7.35
CA LEU A 1058 -40.61 15.97 -8.28
C LEU A 1058 -39.68 17.19 -8.09
N CYS A 1059 -40.25 18.34 -7.75
CA CYS A 1059 -39.48 19.58 -7.54
C CYS A 1059 -38.72 19.63 -6.21
N LEU A 1060 -38.91 18.65 -5.31
CA LEU A 1060 -38.17 18.57 -4.05
C LEU A 1060 -36.71 18.18 -4.26
N ASN A 1061 -36.43 17.27 -5.19
CA ASN A 1061 -35.07 16.78 -5.44
C ASN A 1061 -34.78 16.38 -6.90
N ALA A 1062 -35.74 15.76 -7.61
CA ALA A 1062 -35.49 15.23 -8.96
C ALA A 1062 -35.24 16.33 -10.00
N ILE A 1063 -36.01 17.42 -9.98
CA ILE A 1063 -35.90 18.55 -10.92
C ILE A 1063 -36.03 19.89 -10.19
N LYS A 1064 -35.48 20.96 -10.76
CA LYS A 1064 -35.65 22.30 -10.18
C LYS A 1064 -37.06 22.84 -10.46
N PRO A 1065 -37.67 23.59 -9.52
CA PRO A 1065 -38.92 24.28 -9.76
C PRO A 1065 -38.73 25.42 -10.76
N LYS A 1066 -39.74 25.65 -11.61
CA LYS A 1066 -39.78 26.75 -12.57
C LYS A 1066 -41.05 27.55 -12.34
N LYS A 1067 -40.95 28.88 -12.41
CA LYS A 1067 -42.10 29.77 -12.18
C LYS A 1067 -43.13 29.60 -13.30
N SER A 1068 -44.40 29.58 -12.92
CA SER A 1068 -45.56 29.59 -13.83
C SER A 1068 -45.70 28.34 -14.73
N GLU A 1069 -45.13 27.19 -14.36
CA GLU A 1069 -45.47 25.91 -14.97
C GLU A 1069 -46.68 25.29 -14.24
N SER A 1070 -47.60 24.72 -15.01
CA SER A 1070 -48.64 23.83 -14.51
C SER A 1070 -48.05 22.49 -14.05
N ALA A 1071 -48.83 21.70 -13.32
CA ALA A 1071 -48.42 20.37 -12.89
C ALA A 1071 -48.09 19.43 -14.06
N LEU A 1072 -48.91 19.44 -15.11
CA LEU A 1072 -48.66 18.62 -16.31
C LEU A 1072 -47.39 19.04 -17.05
N GLU A 1073 -47.12 20.35 -17.19
CA GLU A 1073 -45.87 20.83 -17.79
C GLU A 1073 -44.65 20.43 -16.96
N THR A 1074 -44.77 20.44 -15.63
CA THR A 1074 -43.72 20.00 -14.72
C THR A 1074 -43.41 18.50 -14.87
N ILE A 1075 -44.46 17.67 -14.91
CA ILE A 1075 -44.33 16.21 -15.14
C ILE A 1075 -43.72 15.94 -16.53
N ARG A 1076 -44.19 16.64 -17.57
CA ARG A 1076 -43.65 16.55 -18.93
C ARG A 1076 -42.16 16.89 -18.99
N ARG A 1077 -41.75 17.94 -18.28
CA ARG A 1077 -40.34 18.32 -18.17
C ARG A 1077 -39.51 17.25 -17.45
N TYR A 1078 -40.02 16.63 -16.38
CA TYR A 1078 -39.34 15.52 -15.73
C TYR A 1078 -39.12 14.35 -16.69
N LEU A 1079 -40.18 13.91 -17.39
CA LEU A 1079 -40.14 12.79 -18.32
C LEU A 1079 -39.17 13.02 -19.48
N SER A 1080 -39.12 14.23 -20.06
CA SER A 1080 -38.26 14.57 -21.21
C SER A 1080 -36.80 14.89 -20.86
N THR A 1081 -36.47 15.17 -19.59
CA THR A 1081 -35.13 15.66 -19.22
C THR A 1081 -34.41 14.85 -18.15
N GLN A 1082 -35.15 14.19 -17.25
CA GLN A 1082 -34.59 13.57 -16.05
C GLN A 1082 -34.93 12.08 -15.90
N PHE A 1083 -36.14 11.65 -16.29
CA PHE A 1083 -36.58 10.25 -16.13
C PHE A 1083 -35.55 9.22 -16.62
N TYR A 1084 -35.04 9.37 -17.84
CA TYR A 1084 -34.09 8.40 -18.39
C TYR A 1084 -32.76 8.34 -17.61
N LYS A 1085 -32.33 9.45 -17.01
CA LYS A 1085 -31.12 9.46 -16.16
C LYS A 1085 -31.34 8.68 -14.86
N ASP A 1086 -32.52 8.84 -14.26
CA ASP A 1086 -32.91 8.10 -13.06
C ASP A 1086 -33.07 6.60 -13.37
N HIS A 1087 -33.64 6.28 -14.54
CA HIS A 1087 -33.75 4.93 -15.08
C HIS A 1087 -32.38 4.27 -15.28
N LEU A 1088 -31.43 4.97 -15.92
CA LEU A 1088 -30.05 4.49 -16.09
C LEU A 1088 -29.36 4.21 -14.75
N LYS A 1089 -29.60 5.05 -13.74
CA LYS A 1089 -29.05 4.86 -12.39
C LYS A 1089 -29.64 3.61 -11.73
N THR A 1090 -30.96 3.47 -11.74
CA THR A 1090 -31.69 2.34 -11.13
C THR A 1090 -31.24 1.01 -11.70
N TYR A 1091 -31.11 0.92 -13.02
CA TYR A 1091 -30.73 -0.30 -13.72
C TYR A 1091 -29.21 -0.42 -13.97
N LYS A 1092 -28.36 0.28 -13.19
CA LYS A 1092 -26.88 0.18 -13.24
C LYS A 1092 -26.30 0.26 -14.67
N LYS A 1093 -26.82 1.16 -15.50
CA LYS A 1093 -26.49 1.32 -16.93
C LYS A 1093 -26.78 0.07 -17.78
N ARG A 1094 -27.83 -0.67 -17.44
CA ARG A 1094 -28.46 -1.76 -18.21
C ARG A 1094 -29.97 -1.48 -18.35
N PRO A 1095 -30.34 -0.34 -18.96
CA PRO A 1095 -31.74 0.10 -18.98
C PRO A 1095 -32.64 -0.91 -19.72
N ILE A 1096 -33.87 -1.10 -19.21
CA ILE A 1096 -34.90 -1.91 -19.88
C ILE A 1096 -35.78 -1.08 -20.85
N TYR A 1097 -36.03 0.19 -20.55
CA TYR A 1097 -36.61 1.16 -21.49
C TYR A 1097 -35.46 1.89 -22.18
N TRP A 1098 -35.37 1.75 -23.50
CA TRP A 1098 -34.32 2.34 -24.32
C TRP A 1098 -34.78 3.67 -24.91
N LEU A 1099 -33.97 4.70 -24.72
CA LEU A 1099 -34.24 6.04 -25.23
C LEU A 1099 -33.67 6.19 -26.64
N PHE A 1100 -34.55 6.14 -27.63
CA PHE A 1100 -34.23 6.60 -28.99
C PHE A 1100 -34.33 8.12 -29.01
N SER A 1101 -33.30 8.79 -29.54
CA SER A 1101 -33.19 10.24 -29.51
C SER A 1101 -32.62 10.77 -30.81
N SER A 1102 -33.24 11.83 -31.35
CA SER A 1102 -32.79 12.51 -32.56
C SER A 1102 -31.47 13.25 -32.39
N GLY A 1103 -31.08 13.56 -31.16
CA GLY A 1103 -29.82 14.24 -30.86
C GLY A 1103 -29.98 15.39 -29.86
N LYS A 1104 -29.20 16.44 -30.09
CA LYS A 1104 -28.96 17.51 -29.11
C LYS A 1104 -30.17 18.44 -28.94
N GLN A 1105 -30.92 18.69 -30.00
CA GLN A 1105 -32.13 19.51 -29.97
C GLN A 1105 -33.34 18.76 -29.40
N LYS A 1106 -33.23 17.42 -29.25
CA LYS A 1106 -34.31 16.55 -28.77
C LYS A 1106 -35.58 16.77 -29.61
N ALA A 1107 -35.41 16.85 -30.93
CA ALA A 1107 -36.53 17.02 -31.84
C ALA A 1107 -37.53 15.85 -31.75
N PHE A 1108 -37.03 14.63 -31.56
CA PHE A 1108 -37.84 13.48 -31.23
C PHE A 1108 -37.11 12.59 -30.23
N GLU A 1109 -37.82 12.19 -29.18
CA GLU A 1109 -37.37 11.18 -28.23
C GLU A 1109 -38.52 10.22 -27.94
N CYS A 1110 -38.22 8.93 -27.82
CA CYS A 1110 -39.19 7.94 -27.38
C CYS A 1110 -38.52 6.83 -26.59
N LEU A 1111 -39.29 6.20 -25.71
CA LEU A 1111 -38.90 5.00 -25.00
C LEU A 1111 -39.40 3.77 -25.77
N VAL A 1112 -38.53 2.78 -25.88
CA VAL A 1112 -38.87 1.45 -26.39
C VAL A 1112 -38.54 0.41 -25.34
N TYR A 1113 -39.48 -0.48 -25.04
CA TYR A 1113 -39.23 -1.56 -24.08
C TYR A 1113 -38.44 -2.70 -24.73
N LEU A 1114 -37.25 -3.00 -24.20
CA LEU A 1114 -36.33 -4.05 -24.67
C LEU A 1114 -37.04 -5.38 -25.01
N HIS A 1115 -37.87 -5.86 -24.10
CA HIS A 1115 -38.59 -7.13 -24.22
C HIS A 1115 -39.70 -7.12 -25.30
N ARG A 1116 -40.14 -5.93 -25.73
CA ARG A 1116 -41.14 -5.77 -26.80
C ARG A 1116 -40.55 -5.34 -28.14
N TYR A 1117 -39.25 -5.05 -28.20
CA TYR A 1117 -38.60 -4.72 -29.46
C TYR A 1117 -38.65 -5.91 -30.43
N ASN A 1118 -38.97 -5.63 -31.69
CA ASN A 1118 -38.89 -6.59 -32.80
C ASN A 1118 -38.41 -5.88 -34.08
N GLU A 1119 -38.16 -6.65 -35.15
CA GLU A 1119 -37.61 -6.13 -36.42
C GLU A 1119 -38.47 -5.03 -37.06
N GLY A 1120 -39.77 -4.95 -36.74
CA GLY A 1120 -40.68 -3.93 -37.25
C GLY A 1120 -40.68 -2.63 -36.44
N THR A 1121 -40.12 -2.61 -35.24
CA THR A 1121 -40.23 -1.47 -34.30
C THR A 1121 -39.71 -0.16 -34.90
N LEU A 1122 -38.57 -0.17 -35.60
CA LEU A 1122 -37.99 1.05 -36.18
C LEU A 1122 -38.82 1.58 -37.37
N SER A 1123 -39.34 0.69 -38.22
CA SER A 1123 -40.24 1.09 -39.32
C SER A 1123 -41.50 1.74 -38.80
N ARG A 1124 -42.09 1.19 -37.73
CA ARG A 1124 -43.28 1.76 -37.08
C ARG A 1124 -42.99 3.09 -36.41
N MET A 1125 -41.88 3.21 -35.68
CA MET A 1125 -41.42 4.48 -35.11
C MET A 1125 -41.36 5.57 -36.17
N ARG A 1126 -40.80 5.23 -37.34
CA ARG A 1126 -40.67 6.16 -38.47
C ARG A 1126 -42.02 6.58 -39.04
N THR A 1127 -42.91 5.62 -39.33
CA THR A 1127 -44.18 5.86 -40.01
C THR A 1127 -45.24 6.48 -39.10
N GLU A 1128 -45.32 6.05 -37.84
CA GLU A 1128 -46.39 6.45 -36.92
C GLU A 1128 -46.03 7.72 -36.12
N TYR A 1129 -44.73 8.02 -35.93
CA TYR A 1129 -44.30 9.15 -35.10
C TYR A 1129 -43.44 10.18 -35.83
N VAL A 1130 -42.29 9.77 -36.38
CA VAL A 1130 -41.31 10.72 -36.96
C VAL A 1130 -41.87 11.44 -38.19
N THR A 1131 -42.46 10.71 -39.15
CA THR A 1131 -43.03 11.30 -40.36
C THR A 1131 -44.21 12.24 -40.05
N PRO A 1132 -45.19 11.87 -39.20
CA PRO A 1132 -46.24 12.80 -38.79
C PRO A 1132 -45.72 14.02 -38.02
N LEU A 1133 -44.65 13.88 -37.22
CA LEU A 1133 -44.07 15.00 -36.47
C LEU A 1133 -43.43 16.03 -37.39
N LEU A 1134 -42.77 15.60 -38.46
CA LEU A 1134 -42.25 16.52 -39.49
C LEU A 1134 -43.37 17.41 -40.05
N GLY A 1135 -44.51 16.82 -40.41
CA GLY A 1135 -45.67 17.58 -40.91
C GLY A 1135 -46.28 18.51 -39.85
N LYS A 1136 -46.28 18.10 -38.57
CA LYS A 1136 -46.71 18.98 -37.46
C LYS A 1136 -45.76 20.15 -37.25
N TYR A 1137 -44.45 19.94 -37.38
CA TYR A 1137 -43.46 21.02 -37.30
C TYR A 1137 -43.60 22.00 -38.45
N ASP A 1138 -43.82 21.53 -39.68
CA ASP A 1138 -44.10 22.40 -40.84
C ASP A 1138 -45.33 23.29 -40.58
N ALA A 1139 -46.45 22.70 -40.16
CA ALA A 1139 -47.68 23.44 -39.87
C ALA A 1139 -47.50 24.45 -38.71
N TYR A 1140 -46.73 24.09 -37.68
CA TYR A 1140 -46.48 24.98 -36.55
C TYR A 1140 -45.49 26.11 -36.89
N ALA A 1141 -44.51 25.86 -37.76
CA ALA A 1141 -43.63 26.89 -38.29
C ALA A 1141 -44.44 27.95 -39.07
N GLU A 1142 -45.33 27.52 -39.96
CA GLU A 1142 -46.23 28.43 -40.69
C GLU A 1142 -47.14 29.24 -39.74
N GLN A 1143 -47.57 28.64 -38.63
CA GLN A 1143 -48.37 29.33 -37.61
C GLN A 1143 -47.55 30.40 -36.89
N LEU A 1144 -46.32 30.08 -36.47
CA LEU A 1144 -45.42 31.02 -35.81
C LEU A 1144 -45.04 32.18 -36.74
N GLU A 1145 -44.81 31.92 -38.04
CA GLU A 1145 -44.58 32.97 -39.04
C GLU A 1145 -45.75 33.95 -39.13
N LYS A 1146 -46.99 33.45 -39.22
CA LYS A 1146 -48.19 34.29 -39.17
C LYS A 1146 -48.29 35.08 -37.87
N GLN A 1147 -47.99 34.47 -36.73
CA GLN A 1147 -48.01 35.14 -35.42
C GLN A 1147 -46.94 36.24 -35.30
N ILE A 1148 -45.80 36.09 -35.99
CA ILE A 1148 -44.76 37.14 -36.07
C ILE A 1148 -45.28 38.33 -36.89
N GLU A 1149 -45.98 38.07 -38.00
CA GLU A 1149 -46.57 39.12 -38.85
C GLU A 1149 -47.70 39.88 -38.15
N THR A 1150 -48.51 39.20 -37.33
CA THR A 1150 -49.67 39.78 -36.64
C THR A 1150 -49.42 40.15 -35.18
N ALA A 1151 -48.17 40.15 -34.71
CA ALA A 1151 -47.85 40.42 -33.30
C ALA A 1151 -48.15 41.88 -32.90
N ASP A 1152 -48.85 42.07 -31.78
CA ASP A 1152 -49.25 43.39 -31.27
C ASP A 1152 -48.09 44.19 -30.64
N SER A 1153 -46.93 43.54 -30.42
CA SER A 1153 -45.74 44.18 -29.85
C SER A 1153 -44.43 43.59 -30.37
N THR A 1154 -43.38 44.41 -30.40
CA THR A 1154 -42.01 43.97 -30.76
C THR A 1154 -41.48 42.89 -29.80
N SER A 1155 -41.92 42.89 -28.54
CA SER A 1155 -41.55 41.88 -27.55
C SER A 1155 -42.14 40.50 -27.90
N GLU A 1156 -43.43 40.45 -28.26
CA GLU A 1156 -44.07 39.21 -28.68
C GLU A 1156 -43.56 38.71 -30.03
N ALA A 1157 -43.38 39.60 -31.01
CA ALA A 1157 -42.78 39.25 -32.29
C ALA A 1157 -41.39 38.60 -32.11
N ASN A 1158 -40.58 39.15 -31.19
CA ASN A 1158 -39.27 38.57 -30.86
C ASN A 1158 -39.36 37.25 -30.10
N ARG A 1159 -40.41 37.02 -29.29
CA ARG A 1159 -40.67 35.72 -28.64
C ARG A 1159 -40.98 34.65 -29.69
N PHE A 1160 -41.91 34.93 -30.59
CA PHE A 1160 -42.29 33.98 -31.65
C PHE A 1160 -41.13 33.72 -32.62
N LYS A 1161 -40.30 34.73 -32.95
CA LYS A 1161 -39.07 34.52 -33.73
C LYS A 1161 -38.10 33.54 -33.06
N LYS A 1162 -37.88 33.67 -31.75
CA LYS A 1162 -37.02 32.74 -31.01
C LYS A 1162 -37.57 31.31 -30.99
N GLU A 1163 -38.89 31.18 -30.89
CA GLU A 1163 -39.58 29.89 -30.93
C GLU A 1163 -39.48 29.25 -32.31
N LEU A 1164 -39.67 30.02 -33.38
CA LEU A 1164 -39.48 29.59 -34.76
C LEU A 1164 -38.02 29.16 -35.02
N ASP A 1165 -37.03 29.95 -34.58
CA ASP A 1165 -35.61 29.61 -34.69
C ASP A 1165 -35.26 28.29 -33.98
N ALA A 1166 -35.91 28.02 -32.83
CA ALA A 1166 -35.74 26.77 -32.11
C ALA A 1166 -36.41 25.59 -32.84
N LEU A 1167 -37.61 25.82 -33.40
CA LEU A 1167 -38.35 24.81 -34.17
C LEU A 1167 -37.61 24.42 -35.46
N ILE A 1168 -37.05 25.38 -36.19
CA ILE A 1168 -36.26 25.11 -37.41
C ILE A 1168 -35.06 24.21 -37.09
N LYS A 1169 -34.35 24.46 -35.98
CA LYS A 1169 -33.24 23.60 -35.55
C LYS A 1169 -33.70 22.18 -35.25
N LYS A 1170 -34.84 22.03 -34.57
CA LYS A 1170 -35.45 20.71 -34.33
C LYS A 1170 -35.85 20.04 -35.64
N GLN A 1171 -36.38 20.79 -36.60
CA GLN A 1171 -36.80 20.24 -37.89
C GLN A 1171 -35.63 19.69 -38.70
N VAL A 1172 -34.50 20.41 -38.73
CA VAL A 1172 -33.27 19.94 -39.38
C VAL A 1172 -32.79 18.64 -38.72
N GLU A 1173 -32.69 18.61 -37.40
CA GLU A 1173 -32.29 17.40 -36.66
C GLU A 1173 -33.26 16.23 -36.89
N LEU A 1174 -34.57 16.49 -36.94
CA LEU A 1174 -35.58 15.45 -37.16
C LEU A 1174 -35.51 14.84 -38.56
N ARG A 1175 -35.17 15.64 -39.60
CA ARG A 1175 -34.95 15.12 -40.96
C ARG A 1175 -33.70 14.25 -41.02
N GLU A 1176 -32.60 14.68 -40.41
CA GLU A 1176 -31.39 13.86 -40.29
C GLU A 1176 -31.66 12.55 -39.54
N PHE A 1177 -32.47 12.61 -38.49
CA PHE A 1177 -32.91 11.42 -37.75
C PHE A 1177 -33.80 10.51 -38.58
N ASP A 1178 -34.73 11.03 -39.39
CA ASP A 1178 -35.57 10.21 -40.30
C ASP A 1178 -34.71 9.42 -41.29
N ASP A 1179 -33.69 10.06 -41.88
CA ASP A 1179 -32.77 9.42 -42.83
C ASP A 1179 -31.97 8.30 -42.18
N LYS A 1180 -31.44 8.53 -40.97
CA LYS A 1180 -30.76 7.49 -40.18
C LYS A 1180 -31.71 6.37 -39.81
N LEU A 1181 -32.89 6.71 -39.27
CA LEU A 1181 -33.88 5.73 -38.83
C LEU A 1181 -34.34 4.84 -39.99
N LYS A 1182 -34.48 5.41 -41.20
CA LYS A 1182 -34.75 4.65 -42.42
C LYS A 1182 -33.66 3.61 -42.71
N HIS A 1183 -32.38 4.01 -42.66
CA HIS A 1183 -31.26 3.10 -42.88
C HIS A 1183 -31.26 1.93 -41.88
N TYR A 1184 -31.41 2.21 -40.59
CA TYR A 1184 -31.46 1.17 -39.55
C TYR A 1184 -32.73 0.31 -39.62
N ALA A 1185 -33.87 0.88 -40.04
CA ALA A 1185 -35.08 0.11 -40.27
C ALA A 1185 -34.91 -0.91 -41.41
N ASP A 1186 -34.19 -0.54 -42.48
CA ASP A 1186 -33.87 -1.45 -43.58
C ASP A 1186 -32.93 -2.59 -43.16
N MET A 1187 -32.09 -2.38 -42.14
CA MET A 1187 -31.22 -3.43 -41.57
C MET A 1187 -31.99 -4.52 -40.82
N ARG A 1188 -33.23 -4.27 -40.39
CA ARG A 1188 -34.07 -5.21 -39.61
C ARG A 1188 -33.32 -5.87 -38.46
N ILE A 1189 -32.76 -5.04 -37.59
CA ILE A 1189 -31.98 -5.52 -36.44
C ILE A 1189 -32.84 -6.41 -35.55
N SER A 1190 -32.32 -7.59 -35.20
CA SER A 1190 -32.92 -8.50 -34.23
C SER A 1190 -32.10 -8.54 -32.94
N LEU A 1191 -32.79 -8.76 -31.81
CA LEU A 1191 -32.18 -8.82 -30.49
C LEU A 1191 -32.14 -10.26 -29.98
N ASP A 1192 -31.00 -10.63 -29.42
CA ASP A 1192 -30.87 -11.85 -28.63
C ASP A 1192 -30.66 -11.41 -27.18
N LEU A 1193 -31.70 -11.50 -26.35
CA LEU A 1193 -31.64 -11.00 -24.97
C LEU A 1193 -30.59 -11.73 -24.12
N ASP A 1194 -30.14 -12.93 -24.51
CA ASP A 1194 -29.06 -13.64 -23.82
C ASP A 1194 -27.71 -12.93 -23.95
N ASP A 1195 -27.51 -12.15 -25.01
CA ASP A 1195 -26.33 -11.28 -25.17
C ASP A 1195 -26.32 -10.11 -24.17
N GLY A 1196 -27.44 -9.86 -23.49
CA GLY A 1196 -27.61 -8.80 -22.50
C GLY A 1196 -27.74 -7.42 -23.12
N VAL A 1197 -27.96 -6.41 -22.27
CA VAL A 1197 -28.25 -5.05 -22.74
C VAL A 1197 -27.05 -4.45 -23.45
N LYS A 1198 -25.83 -4.65 -22.95
CA LYS A 1198 -24.62 -4.03 -23.53
C LYS A 1198 -24.42 -4.33 -25.02
N VAL A 1199 -24.51 -5.60 -25.39
CA VAL A 1199 -24.28 -6.04 -26.76
C VAL A 1199 -25.44 -5.60 -27.65
N ASN A 1200 -26.67 -5.82 -27.20
CA ASN A 1200 -27.86 -5.47 -27.98
C ASN A 1200 -28.03 -3.96 -28.17
N TYR A 1201 -27.73 -3.15 -27.15
CA TYR A 1201 -27.78 -1.69 -27.23
C TYR A 1201 -26.77 -1.14 -28.24
N GLY A 1202 -25.59 -1.77 -28.35
CA GLY A 1202 -24.55 -1.37 -29.30
C GLY A 1202 -24.96 -1.51 -30.78
N LYS A 1203 -25.94 -2.37 -31.10
CA LYS A 1203 -26.40 -2.62 -32.47
C LYS A 1203 -27.04 -1.38 -33.13
N PHE A 1204 -27.49 -0.40 -32.35
CA PHE A 1204 -28.25 0.77 -32.84
C PHE A 1204 -27.40 2.02 -33.06
N GLY A 1205 -26.10 1.96 -32.81
CA GLY A 1205 -25.20 3.10 -33.01
C GLY A 1205 -25.68 4.35 -32.29
N ASP A 1206 -25.71 5.48 -32.99
CA ASP A 1206 -26.08 6.79 -32.45
C ASP A 1206 -27.60 7.09 -32.45
N LEU A 1207 -28.46 6.13 -32.80
CA LEU A 1207 -29.92 6.26 -32.63
C LEU A 1207 -30.36 6.27 -31.16
N LEU A 1208 -29.54 5.68 -30.29
CA LEU A 1208 -29.80 5.54 -28.87
C LEU A 1208 -28.98 6.55 -28.05
N ALA A 1209 -29.56 7.03 -26.95
CA ALA A 1209 -28.88 7.93 -26.02
C ALA A 1209 -27.83 7.21 -25.16
N ASP A 1210 -26.78 7.91 -24.72
CA ASP A 1210 -25.81 7.40 -23.72
C ASP A 1210 -25.08 6.08 -24.08
N VAL A 1211 -24.95 5.75 -25.37
CA VAL A 1211 -24.33 4.51 -25.88
C VAL A 1211 -22.95 4.25 -25.27
N LYS A 1212 -22.10 5.28 -25.19
CA LYS A 1212 -20.76 5.17 -24.58
C LYS A 1212 -20.82 4.81 -23.10
N ALA A 1213 -21.80 5.34 -22.37
CA ALA A 1213 -21.95 5.05 -20.95
C ALA A 1213 -22.40 3.61 -20.71
N ILE A 1214 -23.19 3.03 -21.61
CA ILE A 1214 -23.75 1.67 -21.50
C ILE A 1214 -22.76 0.63 -22.03
N THR A 1215 -22.30 0.79 -23.27
CA THR A 1215 -21.45 -0.20 -23.97
C THR A 1215 -19.98 -0.13 -23.56
N GLY A 1216 -19.51 1.04 -23.12
CA GLY A 1216 -18.10 1.32 -22.83
C GLY A 1216 -17.29 1.83 -24.04
N SER A 1217 -17.86 1.77 -25.24
CA SER A 1217 -17.23 2.22 -26.49
C SER A 1217 -18.01 3.38 -27.10
N ALA A 1218 -17.35 4.24 -27.87
CA ALA A 1218 -18.06 5.21 -28.70
C ALA A 1218 -18.94 4.44 -29.72
N PRO A 1219 -20.08 5.01 -30.15
CA PRO A 1219 -20.89 4.39 -31.19
C PRO A 1219 -20.00 4.14 -32.41
N GLU A 1220 -20.00 2.91 -32.93
CA GLU A 1220 -19.41 2.63 -34.23
C GLU A 1220 -20.32 3.29 -35.27
N VAL A 1221 -19.82 4.35 -35.90
CA VAL A 1221 -20.50 4.97 -37.04
C VAL A 1221 -20.16 4.08 -38.23
N ASN A 1222 -21.07 3.15 -38.55
CA ASN A 1222 -21.00 2.40 -39.81
C ASN A 1222 -21.43 3.27 -40.98
#